data_AF-A0A8H7J8Z5-F1
#
_entry.id   AF-A0A8H7J8Z5-F1
#
_cell.length_a   1.000
_cell.length_b   1.000
_cell.length_c   1.000
_cell.angle_alpha   90.00
_cell.angle_beta   90.00
_cell.angle_gamma   90.00
#
_symmetry.space_group_name_H-M   'P 1'
#
loop_
_entity.id
_entity.type
_entity.pdbx_description
1 polymer ?
#
loop_
_entity_poly.entity_id
_entity_poly.type
_entity_poly.pdbx_seq_one_letter_code
_entity_poly.pdbx_strand_id
1 'polypeptide(L)'
;MPFQSIIGSLRARARAQRSASLQANTSKLQWRLTEVFIRTWDLGFTAFGGPPVHFQILHRRFVEGSGYGGGSKWVDEQTVRIPYQEIFAICQALPGPASTKLLFTIAMIHAGLVSAVFAFLLWSLPGAIGMYGLSLGVQRMPDRLPPIVYAFLSGMNASTVGIIALAAVQLAQKAIQDRLTRILVIVGACAGICYNALWYFPTLIVGGGITTVIWDVWLAQKVGKLKAKWESKRRRVRNEAGDAEETSSPQDIQPAQQLQVRRPEAVKRRAQAGSSTDRMVPDDDEGPGRAVSQRSTELDTTTNSPPVADVTTHNISIKLGISLAAGFLVSFLVVMVIRGTIANRSLSFDLFSNMYLAGTIIFGGGPVVIPLLRSYVVDPGWVSPRDFLLGLAIIQALPGPNFNFSVYLGALTLASTATPTIFGGMLAFLGIFFPGLILTVAVQSIWQVMRTKAWVLSLLKGINATAVGLVFTAVYRLWEIGYLTPESSDGTSLAKEPWWVVVATLAYAETAWFGVPPAVAIILGAILGLGWRCAAPLASGGRASRSYSFRRLPRSSTFKFILFLFFLWDSIHCISLYLHQAASLRGLPPRRNTKRIYIAAQHYNSARLLREYWNEALYSLVQELGVENVFVSIYESGSYDETQQALRELEANLEVLNVKKEVVLSELTHREEIAAQPKEHGWIDTPAGVHALRRIPFLASIRNKVFQPLEALTAQGEHFDTVLFLNDVAFNTDDVLRLLDTNDGDYAAACSLDFSKPPQFYDTFALRDSKGHETIMQTWPYFRSYASRHAAERFLPVPVTSCWNGMVAMPAEPFLGGDRALRFRGTNDSLAEHHLEGSECCLIHADNPLSAKKGIFLNPTVQVGYNMTAYNAVHSPDAIMSPIRMYAAIWQSRILRWLTTPWFKEQVVHDRVKKWEGETGGREPGEYCLVNEMQVIFERGWKHV
;
A
#
# COMPACT_ATOMS: atom_id res chain seq x y z
N MET A 1 -5.33 -26.39 -29.60
CA MET A 1 -5.96 -25.12 -29.16
C MET A 1 -4.85 -24.13 -28.81
N PRO A 2 -4.93 -22.85 -29.20
CA PRO A 2 -3.86 -21.88 -28.94
C PRO A 2 -3.83 -21.45 -27.46
N PHE A 3 -2.62 -21.27 -26.91
CA PHE A 3 -2.37 -20.96 -25.50
C PHE A 3 -3.12 -19.69 -25.01
N GLN A 4 -3.28 -18.70 -25.90
CA GLN A 4 -4.05 -17.48 -25.66
C GLN A 4 -5.54 -17.73 -25.35
N SER A 5 -6.18 -18.72 -25.98
CA SER A 5 -7.60 -19.03 -25.72
C SER A 5 -7.83 -19.62 -24.32
N ILE A 6 -6.84 -20.35 -23.80
CA ILE A 6 -6.82 -20.88 -22.44
C ILE A 6 -6.66 -19.72 -21.43
N ILE A 7 -5.75 -18.78 -21.71
CA ILE A 7 -5.54 -17.57 -20.90
C ILE A 7 -6.78 -16.65 -20.93
N GLY A 8 -7.42 -16.48 -22.09
CA GLY A 8 -8.64 -15.69 -22.26
C GLY A 8 -9.82 -16.25 -21.47
N SER A 9 -10.09 -17.56 -21.61
CA SER A 9 -11.16 -18.24 -20.86
C SER A 9 -10.89 -18.29 -19.34
N LEU A 10 -9.62 -18.41 -18.92
CA LEU A 10 -9.20 -18.22 -17.52
C LEU A 10 -9.53 -16.82 -17.01
N ARG A 11 -9.18 -15.75 -17.75
CA ARG A 11 -9.49 -14.35 -17.37
C ARG A 11 -10.99 -14.09 -17.31
N ALA A 12 -11.78 -14.64 -18.23
CA ALA A 12 -13.23 -14.53 -18.22
C ALA A 12 -13.86 -15.18 -16.98
N ARG A 13 -13.46 -16.42 -16.62
CA ARG A 13 -13.95 -17.08 -15.40
C ARG A 13 -13.42 -16.44 -14.12
N ALA A 14 -12.20 -15.90 -14.12
CA ALA A 14 -11.66 -15.14 -12.99
C ALA A 14 -12.43 -13.84 -12.71
N ARG A 15 -13.03 -13.21 -13.74
CA ARG A 15 -14.01 -12.12 -13.55
C ARG A 15 -15.31 -12.65 -12.93
N ALA A 16 -15.86 -13.76 -13.43
CA ALA A 16 -17.09 -14.35 -12.90
C ALA A 16 -16.97 -14.82 -11.42
N GLN A 17 -15.80 -15.33 -11.01
CA GLN A 17 -15.56 -15.75 -9.61
C GLN A 17 -15.33 -14.60 -8.62
N ARG A 18 -15.35 -13.32 -9.04
CA ARG A 18 -15.17 -12.20 -8.09
C ARG A 18 -16.29 -12.12 -7.03
N SER A 19 -17.52 -12.52 -7.36
CA SER A 19 -18.66 -12.56 -6.44
C SER A 19 -18.63 -13.76 -5.48
N ALA A 20 -18.15 -14.92 -5.92
CA ALA A 20 -18.09 -16.16 -5.14
C ALA A 20 -16.77 -16.34 -4.36
N SER A 21 -16.06 -15.24 -4.08
CA SER A 21 -14.66 -15.21 -3.63
C SER A 21 -14.32 -16.13 -2.45
N LEU A 22 -15.18 -16.18 -1.42
CA LEU A 22 -14.94 -16.87 -0.15
C LEU A 22 -15.36 -18.36 -0.16
N GLN A 23 -15.87 -18.90 -1.28
CA GLN A 23 -16.29 -20.30 -1.38
C GLN A 23 -15.14 -21.20 -1.86
N ALA A 24 -15.00 -22.38 -1.25
CA ALA A 24 -13.96 -23.35 -1.59
C ALA A 24 -14.12 -23.86 -3.04
N ASN A 25 -13.00 -23.99 -3.76
CA ASN A 25 -13.02 -24.35 -5.17
C ASN A 25 -13.26 -25.86 -5.39
N THR A 26 -14.51 -26.21 -5.68
CA THR A 26 -15.00 -27.58 -5.98
C THR A 26 -14.73 -28.06 -7.41
N SER A 27 -14.13 -27.25 -8.28
CA SER A 27 -13.94 -27.62 -9.69
C SER A 27 -12.98 -28.80 -9.91
N LYS A 28 -12.88 -29.31 -11.14
CA LYS A 28 -11.96 -30.40 -11.51
C LYS A 28 -10.53 -30.05 -11.10
N LEU A 29 -9.77 -31.03 -10.61
CA LEU A 29 -8.42 -30.86 -10.03
C LEU A 29 -7.47 -29.98 -10.88
N GLN A 30 -7.52 -30.10 -12.20
CA GLN A 30 -6.74 -29.27 -13.12
C GLN A 30 -6.98 -27.77 -12.90
N TRP A 31 -8.24 -27.32 -12.81
CA TRP A 31 -8.58 -25.90 -12.58
C TRP A 31 -8.18 -25.40 -11.20
N ARG A 32 -8.27 -26.25 -10.16
CA ARG A 32 -7.76 -25.94 -8.81
C ARG A 32 -6.25 -25.75 -8.80
N LEU A 33 -5.52 -26.60 -9.52
CA LEU A 33 -4.07 -26.44 -9.71
C LEU A 33 -3.74 -25.17 -10.52
N THR A 34 -4.53 -24.82 -11.54
CA THR A 34 -4.34 -23.57 -12.31
C THR A 34 -4.65 -22.32 -11.49
N GLU A 35 -5.71 -22.29 -10.66
CA GLU A 35 -5.99 -21.16 -9.77
C GLU A 35 -4.85 -20.98 -8.75
N VAL A 36 -4.44 -22.06 -8.09
CA VAL A 36 -3.31 -22.04 -7.15
C VAL A 36 -2.03 -21.58 -7.84
N PHE A 37 -1.69 -22.12 -9.03
CA PHE A 37 -0.55 -21.68 -9.81
C PHE A 37 -0.56 -20.16 -10.01
N ILE A 38 -1.65 -19.62 -10.58
CA ILE A 38 -1.79 -18.18 -10.88
C ILE A 38 -1.64 -17.30 -9.63
N ARG A 39 -2.03 -17.79 -8.44
CA ARG A 39 -1.96 -17.03 -7.18
C ARG A 39 -0.67 -17.21 -6.38
N THR A 40 0.09 -18.28 -6.58
CA THR A 40 1.27 -18.63 -5.75
C THR A 40 2.60 -18.74 -6.50
N TRP A 41 2.63 -18.82 -7.84
CA TRP A 41 3.87 -19.04 -8.60
C TRP A 41 4.93 -17.96 -8.37
N ASP A 42 4.50 -16.71 -8.24
CA ASP A 42 5.38 -15.54 -8.06
C ASP A 42 5.97 -15.46 -6.65
N LEU A 43 5.30 -16.04 -5.65
CA LEU A 43 5.70 -15.97 -4.25
C LEU A 43 7.08 -16.62 -4.01
N GLY A 44 7.38 -17.73 -4.69
CA GLY A 44 8.69 -18.39 -4.63
C GLY A 44 9.86 -17.55 -5.18
N PHE A 45 9.58 -16.48 -5.90
CA PHE A 45 10.56 -15.54 -6.47
C PHE A 45 10.50 -14.13 -5.86
N THR A 46 9.44 -13.80 -5.12
CA THR A 46 9.16 -12.42 -4.65
C THR A 46 9.00 -12.30 -3.13
N ALA A 47 8.81 -13.40 -2.39
CA ALA A 47 8.67 -13.38 -0.94
C ALA A 47 10.04 -13.28 -0.26
N PHE A 48 10.62 -12.07 -0.25
CA PHE A 48 11.84 -11.75 0.49
C PHE A 48 11.53 -11.36 1.95
N GLY A 49 12.55 -11.39 2.81
CA GLY A 49 12.48 -10.81 4.16
C GLY A 49 12.01 -11.73 5.29
N GLY A 50 11.81 -13.02 5.03
CA GLY A 50 11.59 -14.01 6.07
C GLY A 50 10.21 -13.96 6.73
N PRO A 51 10.01 -14.72 7.83
CA PRO A 51 8.67 -15.05 8.33
C PRO A 51 7.69 -13.88 8.54
N PRO A 52 8.05 -12.73 9.17
CA PRO A 52 7.10 -11.64 9.38
C PRO A 52 6.59 -11.03 8.07
N VAL A 53 7.50 -10.82 7.13
CA VAL A 53 7.19 -10.28 5.81
C VAL A 53 6.41 -11.32 4.98
N HIS A 54 6.74 -12.62 5.11
CA HIS A 54 5.92 -13.69 4.53
C HIS A 54 4.49 -13.66 5.07
N PHE A 55 4.28 -13.47 6.38
CA PHE A 55 2.93 -13.36 6.95
C PHE A 55 2.19 -12.13 6.42
N GLN A 56 2.86 -10.99 6.23
CA GLN A 56 2.26 -9.79 5.65
C GLN A 56 1.94 -9.95 4.15
N ILE A 57 2.83 -10.58 3.37
CA ILE A 57 2.60 -10.91 1.95
C ILE A 57 1.41 -11.87 1.81
N LEU A 58 1.35 -12.93 2.63
CA LEU A 58 0.27 -13.92 2.60
C LEU A 58 -1.08 -13.30 3.04
N HIS A 59 -1.08 -12.45 4.08
CA HIS A 59 -2.26 -11.69 4.50
C HIS A 59 -2.75 -10.74 3.39
N ARG A 60 -1.86 -9.91 2.84
CA ARG A 60 -2.18 -8.98 1.74
C ARG A 60 -2.70 -9.71 0.50
N ARG A 61 -2.10 -10.85 0.13
CA ARG A 61 -2.49 -11.68 -1.02
C ARG A 61 -3.84 -12.38 -0.85
N PHE A 62 -4.10 -12.98 0.33
CA PHE A 62 -5.23 -13.90 0.53
C PHE A 62 -6.38 -13.36 1.40
N VAL A 63 -6.14 -12.30 2.20
CA VAL A 63 -7.12 -11.65 3.09
C VAL A 63 -7.50 -10.25 2.59
N GLU A 64 -6.53 -9.46 2.10
CA GLU A 64 -6.81 -8.14 1.49
C GLU A 64 -7.11 -8.23 -0.02
N GLY A 65 -6.90 -9.39 -0.65
CA GLY A 65 -7.08 -9.60 -2.11
C GLY A 65 -6.10 -8.79 -2.99
N SER A 66 -5.10 -8.16 -2.39
CA SER A 66 -4.17 -7.25 -3.05
C SER A 66 -2.90 -7.98 -3.49
N GLY A 67 -2.69 -8.11 -4.79
CA GLY A 67 -1.52 -8.80 -5.32
C GLY A 67 -1.45 -8.86 -6.84
N TYR A 68 -0.37 -9.43 -7.35
CA TYR A 68 -0.16 -9.62 -8.78
C TYR A 68 -1.31 -10.45 -9.38
N GLY A 69 -1.94 -9.94 -10.45
CA GLY A 69 -3.14 -10.54 -11.05
C GLY A 69 -4.49 -10.15 -10.42
N GLY A 70 -4.53 -9.41 -9.29
CA GLY A 70 -5.68 -8.65 -8.77
C GLY A 70 -7.04 -9.38 -8.68
N GLY A 71 -7.28 -10.15 -7.60
CA GLY A 71 -8.54 -10.89 -7.45
C GLY A 71 -8.87 -11.36 -6.03
N SER A 72 -10.09 -11.91 -5.92
CA SER A 72 -10.77 -12.46 -4.73
C SER A 72 -9.91 -12.82 -3.51
N LYS A 73 -10.39 -12.40 -2.32
CA LYS A 73 -10.00 -12.99 -1.02
C LYS A 73 -10.24 -14.51 -1.04
N TRP A 74 -9.37 -15.27 -0.40
CA TRP A 74 -9.59 -16.71 -0.11
C TRP A 74 -9.92 -16.96 1.37
N VAL A 75 -9.50 -16.06 2.25
CA VAL A 75 -9.77 -16.09 3.70
C VAL A 75 -10.17 -14.67 4.13
N ASP A 76 -10.92 -14.54 5.20
CA ASP A 76 -11.33 -13.24 5.73
C ASP A 76 -10.92 -13.06 7.21
N GLU A 77 -10.88 -11.82 7.66
CA GLU A 77 -10.29 -11.43 8.95
C GLU A 77 -11.15 -11.84 10.15
N GLN A 78 -12.50 -11.80 10.02
CA GLN A 78 -13.42 -11.84 11.16
C GLN A 78 -14.63 -12.78 11.03
N THR A 79 -14.78 -13.52 9.92
CA THR A 79 -16.00 -14.35 9.71
C THR A 79 -16.11 -15.55 10.66
N VAL A 80 -17.35 -15.94 10.94
CA VAL A 80 -17.78 -16.82 12.05
C VAL A 80 -17.08 -18.18 12.16
N ARG A 81 -16.54 -18.75 11.06
CA ARG A 81 -16.25 -20.19 11.00
C ARG A 81 -14.80 -20.60 11.27
N ILE A 82 -13.80 -19.99 10.62
CA ILE A 82 -12.37 -19.99 11.03
C ILE A 82 -11.74 -18.68 10.49
N PRO A 83 -11.33 -17.72 11.33
CA PRO A 83 -10.65 -16.49 10.89
C PRO A 83 -9.17 -16.74 10.59
N TYR A 84 -8.56 -15.88 9.76
CA TYR A 84 -7.11 -15.91 9.46
C TYR A 84 -6.24 -15.98 10.73
N GLN A 85 -6.64 -15.28 11.79
CA GLN A 85 -5.90 -15.21 13.05
C GLN A 85 -5.81 -16.56 13.79
N GLU A 86 -6.80 -17.45 13.66
CA GLU A 86 -6.72 -18.82 14.17
C GLU A 86 -5.74 -19.67 13.35
N ILE A 87 -5.82 -19.59 12.01
CA ILE A 87 -4.93 -20.34 11.11
C ILE A 87 -3.47 -19.94 11.39
N PHE A 88 -3.21 -18.64 11.55
CA PHE A 88 -1.92 -18.11 11.97
C PHE A 88 -1.47 -18.69 13.33
N ALA A 89 -2.33 -18.67 14.36
CA ALA A 89 -2.00 -19.20 15.68
C ALA A 89 -1.67 -20.70 15.67
N ILE A 90 -2.43 -21.51 14.92
CA ILE A 90 -2.15 -22.95 14.71
C ILE A 90 -0.76 -23.12 14.05
N CYS A 91 -0.47 -22.35 13.00
CA CYS A 91 0.81 -22.44 12.30
C CYS A 91 2.03 -22.02 13.13
N GLN A 92 1.86 -21.18 14.16
CA GLN A 92 2.92 -20.89 15.14
C GLN A 92 3.05 -21.96 16.23
N ALA A 93 1.92 -22.51 16.68
CA ALA A 93 1.85 -23.44 17.81
C ALA A 93 2.25 -24.88 17.46
N LEU A 94 2.04 -25.32 16.21
CA LEU A 94 2.55 -26.60 15.71
C LEU A 94 4.03 -26.47 15.32
N PRO A 95 4.83 -27.55 15.34
CA PRO A 95 6.22 -27.49 14.94
C PRO A 95 6.41 -27.31 13.43
N GLY A 96 7.62 -26.94 13.01
CA GLY A 96 8.04 -26.76 11.62
C GLY A 96 7.83 -25.35 11.05
N PRO A 97 8.16 -25.11 9.77
CA PRO A 97 8.22 -23.76 9.18
C PRO A 97 6.89 -23.00 9.10
N ALA A 98 6.70 -22.02 10.00
CA ALA A 98 5.41 -21.33 10.21
C ALA A 98 4.81 -20.67 8.95
N SER A 99 5.58 -19.92 8.15
CA SER A 99 5.06 -19.28 6.92
C SER A 99 4.68 -20.29 5.84
N THR A 100 5.43 -21.39 5.72
CA THR A 100 5.14 -22.48 4.77
C THR A 100 3.86 -23.22 5.16
N LYS A 101 3.68 -23.55 6.46
CA LYS A 101 2.46 -24.18 6.97
C LYS A 101 1.24 -23.27 6.77
N LEU A 102 1.38 -21.94 6.92
CA LEU A 102 0.29 -21.00 6.69
C LEU A 102 -0.18 -21.02 5.23
N LEU A 103 0.73 -20.86 4.27
CA LEU A 103 0.38 -20.95 2.84
C LEU A 103 -0.22 -22.31 2.49
N PHE A 104 0.38 -23.40 2.98
CA PHE A 104 -0.13 -24.75 2.78
C PHE A 104 -1.55 -24.91 3.33
N THR A 105 -1.85 -24.40 4.53
CA THR A 105 -3.18 -24.50 5.16
C THR A 105 -4.22 -23.68 4.41
N ILE A 106 -3.87 -22.47 3.98
CA ILE A 106 -4.73 -21.61 3.16
C ILE A 106 -5.07 -22.32 1.83
N ALA A 107 -4.08 -22.86 1.13
CA ALA A 107 -4.30 -23.61 -0.11
C ALA A 107 -5.07 -24.94 0.12
N MET A 108 -4.88 -25.61 1.26
CA MET A 108 -5.59 -26.84 1.63
C MET A 108 -7.07 -26.57 1.91
N ILE A 109 -7.41 -25.47 2.57
CA ILE A 109 -8.80 -25.05 2.81
C ILE A 109 -9.47 -24.72 1.47
N HIS A 110 -8.87 -23.80 0.69
CA HIS A 110 -9.49 -23.29 -0.53
C HIS A 110 -9.57 -24.34 -1.66
N ALA A 111 -8.48 -25.08 -1.88
CA ALA A 111 -8.29 -25.93 -3.06
C ALA A 111 -7.90 -27.39 -2.74
N GLY A 112 -7.86 -27.80 -1.47
CA GLY A 112 -7.64 -29.18 -1.04
C GLY A 112 -6.17 -29.65 -1.04
N LEU A 113 -5.95 -30.83 -0.43
CA LEU A 113 -4.61 -31.34 -0.08
C LEU A 113 -3.61 -31.42 -1.25
N VAL A 114 -4.04 -31.92 -2.42
CA VAL A 114 -3.14 -32.04 -3.60
C VAL A 114 -2.69 -30.66 -4.08
N SER A 115 -3.59 -29.69 -4.12
CA SER A 115 -3.26 -28.31 -4.49
C SER A 115 -2.45 -27.59 -3.41
N ALA A 116 -2.55 -27.99 -2.13
CA ALA A 116 -1.69 -27.50 -1.05
C ALA A 116 -0.24 -28.01 -1.17
N VAL A 117 -0.04 -29.29 -1.51
CA VAL A 117 1.29 -29.84 -1.81
C VAL A 117 1.89 -29.13 -3.02
N PHE A 118 1.10 -28.86 -4.06
CA PHE A 118 1.53 -28.09 -5.23
C PHE A 118 1.91 -26.64 -4.87
N ALA A 119 1.11 -25.95 -4.04
CA ALA A 119 1.44 -24.62 -3.52
C ALA A 119 2.77 -24.60 -2.73
N PHE A 120 3.01 -25.61 -1.89
CA PHE A 120 4.27 -25.78 -1.16
C PHE A 120 5.46 -25.94 -2.11
N LEU A 121 5.33 -26.75 -3.17
CA LEU A 121 6.40 -26.94 -4.15
C LEU A 121 6.70 -25.65 -4.92
N LEU A 122 5.67 -24.91 -5.38
CA LEU A 122 5.85 -23.61 -6.04
C LEU A 122 6.52 -22.56 -5.12
N TRP A 123 6.17 -22.56 -3.83
CA TRP A 123 6.73 -21.66 -2.82
C TRP A 123 8.18 -22.00 -2.42
N SER A 124 8.52 -23.29 -2.34
CA SER A 124 9.80 -23.72 -1.77
C SER A 124 10.87 -24.07 -2.81
N LEU A 125 10.49 -24.65 -3.96
CA LEU A 125 11.47 -25.16 -4.94
C LEU A 125 12.42 -24.10 -5.52
N PRO A 126 12.00 -22.87 -5.88
CA PRO A 126 12.93 -21.88 -6.46
C PRO A 126 14.10 -21.56 -5.53
N GLY A 127 13.82 -21.27 -4.25
CA GLY A 127 14.85 -21.04 -3.24
C GLY A 127 15.65 -22.31 -2.90
N ALA A 128 15.04 -23.49 -2.94
CA ALA A 128 15.75 -24.76 -2.74
C ALA A 128 16.77 -25.05 -3.86
N ILE A 129 16.39 -24.78 -5.12
CA ILE A 129 17.26 -24.89 -6.29
C ILE A 129 18.40 -23.87 -6.21
N GLY A 130 18.11 -22.63 -5.82
CA GLY A 130 19.12 -21.60 -5.58
C GLY A 130 20.14 -21.99 -4.50
N MET A 131 19.67 -22.51 -3.36
CA MET A 131 20.53 -23.00 -2.28
C MET A 131 21.33 -24.25 -2.66
N TYR A 132 20.76 -25.16 -3.46
CA TYR A 132 21.50 -26.29 -4.02
C TYR A 132 22.61 -25.82 -4.97
N GLY A 133 22.32 -24.89 -5.89
CA GLY A 133 23.30 -24.26 -6.76
C GLY A 133 24.43 -23.56 -5.99
N LEU A 134 24.10 -22.86 -4.91
CA LEU A 134 25.09 -22.27 -4.00
C LEU A 134 26.00 -23.34 -3.38
N SER A 135 25.47 -24.50 -2.98
CA SER A 135 26.30 -25.57 -2.39
C SER A 135 27.37 -26.09 -3.36
N LEU A 136 27.03 -26.24 -4.65
CA LEU A 136 27.96 -26.63 -5.70
C LEU A 136 29.01 -25.55 -6.01
N GLY A 137 28.68 -24.27 -5.79
CA GLY A 137 29.64 -23.16 -5.87
C GLY A 137 30.62 -23.16 -4.70
N VAL A 138 30.12 -23.32 -3.47
CA VAL A 138 30.92 -23.31 -2.24
C VAL A 138 31.87 -24.50 -2.16
N GLN A 139 31.45 -25.69 -2.63
CA GLN A 139 32.33 -26.87 -2.78
C GLN A 139 33.55 -26.64 -3.70
N ARG A 140 33.60 -25.53 -4.45
CA ARG A 140 34.70 -25.15 -5.35
C ARG A 140 35.46 -23.91 -4.88
N MET A 141 35.13 -23.34 -3.72
CA MET A 141 35.83 -22.18 -3.17
C MET A 141 37.07 -22.61 -2.35
N PRO A 142 38.21 -21.91 -2.48
CA PRO A 142 39.39 -22.19 -1.66
C PRO A 142 39.16 -21.76 -0.21
N ASP A 143 39.78 -22.46 0.75
CA ASP A 143 39.45 -22.31 2.17
C ASP A 143 39.66 -20.91 2.76
N ARG A 144 40.56 -20.12 2.16
CA ARG A 144 40.80 -18.72 2.50
C ARG A 144 40.20 -17.80 1.45
N LEU A 145 38.96 -17.39 1.67
CA LEU A 145 38.30 -16.35 0.89
C LEU A 145 39.07 -15.01 0.99
N PRO A 146 39.07 -14.17 -0.07
CA PRO A 146 39.67 -12.84 -0.02
C PRO A 146 39.06 -11.99 1.13
N PRO A 147 39.85 -11.15 1.84
CA PRO A 147 39.35 -10.35 2.98
C PRO A 147 38.17 -9.42 2.69
N ILE A 148 37.96 -9.06 1.42
CA ILE A 148 36.80 -8.29 0.96
C ILE A 148 35.48 -9.09 1.04
N VAL A 149 35.54 -10.42 0.84
CA VAL A 149 34.38 -11.32 0.95
C VAL A 149 33.97 -11.50 2.42
N TYR A 150 34.93 -11.65 3.34
CA TYR A 150 34.63 -11.70 4.78
C TYR A 150 33.97 -10.42 5.28
N ALA A 151 34.37 -9.25 4.76
CA ALA A 151 33.76 -7.97 5.12
C ALA A 151 32.35 -7.81 4.54
N PHE A 152 32.14 -8.22 3.28
CA PHE A 152 30.82 -8.29 2.63
C PHE A 152 29.84 -9.19 3.41
N LEU A 153 30.25 -10.43 3.72
CA LEU A 153 29.44 -11.39 4.47
C LEU A 153 29.15 -10.93 5.90
N SER A 154 30.12 -10.28 6.57
CA SER A 154 29.88 -9.68 7.90
C SER A 154 28.84 -8.56 7.85
N GLY A 155 28.83 -7.76 6.78
CA GLY A 155 27.80 -6.75 6.53
C GLY A 155 26.40 -7.36 6.33
N MET A 156 26.30 -8.43 5.55
CA MET A 156 25.05 -9.19 5.38
C MET A 156 24.55 -9.80 6.70
N ASN A 157 25.45 -10.40 7.48
CA ASN A 157 25.12 -11.02 8.77
C ASN A 157 24.67 -9.97 9.81
N ALA A 158 25.38 -8.85 9.93
CA ALA A 158 25.00 -7.76 10.82
C ALA A 158 23.59 -7.23 10.50
N SER A 159 23.31 -6.93 9.23
CA SER A 159 21.98 -6.48 8.79
C SER A 159 20.91 -7.55 9.00
N THR A 160 21.23 -8.82 8.74
CA THR A 160 20.37 -9.96 9.04
C THR A 160 19.95 -9.98 10.51
N VAL A 161 20.87 -9.78 11.45
CA VAL A 161 20.55 -9.75 12.88
C VAL A 161 19.65 -8.57 13.24
N GLY A 162 19.86 -7.40 12.63
CA GLY A 162 18.95 -6.25 12.75
C GLY A 162 17.53 -6.53 12.28
N ILE A 163 17.38 -7.15 11.11
CA ILE A 163 16.07 -7.56 10.55
C ILE A 163 15.39 -8.64 11.40
N ILE A 164 16.16 -9.57 11.97
CA ILE A 164 15.63 -10.60 12.90
C ILE A 164 15.23 -9.99 14.25
N ALA A 165 15.91 -8.95 14.73
CA ALA A 165 15.48 -8.20 15.91
C ALA A 165 14.13 -7.48 15.65
N LEU A 166 13.97 -6.86 14.48
CA LEU A 166 12.69 -6.28 14.06
C LEU A 166 11.58 -7.34 13.95
N ALA A 167 11.91 -8.51 13.37
CA ALA A 167 11.01 -9.66 13.31
C ALA A 167 10.49 -10.09 14.69
N ALA A 168 11.39 -10.19 15.67
CA ALA A 168 11.04 -10.54 17.04
C ALA A 168 10.12 -9.49 17.69
N VAL A 169 10.42 -8.19 17.51
CA VAL A 169 9.59 -7.09 18.04
C VAL A 169 8.18 -7.08 17.41
N GLN A 170 8.08 -7.21 16.09
CA GLN A 170 6.79 -7.24 15.39
C GLN A 170 5.93 -8.45 15.76
N LEU A 171 6.55 -9.63 15.93
CA LEU A 171 5.84 -10.82 16.40
C LEU A 171 5.41 -10.68 17.87
N ALA A 172 6.26 -10.11 18.73
CA ALA A 172 5.92 -9.84 20.13
C ALA A 172 4.73 -8.88 20.26
N GLN A 173 4.72 -7.79 19.50
CA GLN A 173 3.58 -6.85 19.47
C GLN A 173 2.26 -7.51 19.07
N LYS A 174 2.29 -8.52 18.17
CA LYS A 174 1.09 -9.28 17.75
C LYS A 174 0.71 -10.43 18.69
N ALA A 175 1.67 -10.97 19.45
CA ALA A 175 1.43 -12.06 20.41
C ALA A 175 0.98 -11.56 21.81
N ILE A 176 1.33 -10.32 22.18
CA ILE A 176 0.97 -9.72 23.47
C ILE A 176 -0.47 -9.20 23.42
N GLN A 177 -1.41 -10.04 23.85
CA GLN A 177 -2.84 -9.70 23.94
C GLN A 177 -3.24 -9.16 25.32
N ASP A 178 -2.49 -9.50 26.37
CA ASP A 178 -2.79 -9.16 27.76
C ASP A 178 -1.51 -9.05 28.62
N ARG A 179 -1.69 -8.89 29.94
CA ARG A 179 -0.56 -8.80 30.88
C ARG A 179 0.17 -10.12 31.07
N LEU A 180 -0.51 -11.27 30.93
CA LEU A 180 0.12 -12.59 31.12
C LEU A 180 0.97 -12.97 29.91
N THR A 181 0.45 -12.83 28.69
CA THR A 181 1.20 -13.03 27.44
C THR A 181 2.41 -12.11 27.36
N ARG A 182 2.33 -10.86 27.86
CA ARG A 182 3.49 -9.98 28.03
C ARG A 182 4.56 -10.58 28.93
N ILE A 183 4.17 -11.12 30.09
CA ILE A 183 5.09 -11.80 31.01
C ILE A 183 5.68 -13.06 30.35
N LEU A 184 4.88 -13.87 29.65
CA LEU A 184 5.35 -15.08 28.97
C LEU A 184 6.34 -14.81 27.83
N VAL A 185 6.16 -13.73 27.06
CA VAL A 185 7.16 -13.29 26.06
C VAL A 185 8.49 -12.92 26.73
N ILE A 186 8.44 -12.12 27.80
CA ILE A 186 9.65 -11.66 28.53
C ILE A 186 10.35 -12.84 29.21
N VAL A 187 9.61 -13.67 29.93
CA VAL A 187 10.15 -14.87 30.61
C VAL A 187 10.70 -15.85 29.59
N GLY A 188 10.02 -16.09 28.46
CA GLY A 188 10.53 -16.94 27.39
C GLY A 188 11.85 -16.44 26.81
N ALA A 189 11.94 -15.14 26.53
CA ALA A 189 13.17 -14.50 26.04
C ALA A 189 14.34 -14.62 27.03
N CYS A 190 14.13 -14.20 28.29
CA CYS A 190 15.16 -14.24 29.33
C CYS A 190 15.60 -15.69 29.63
N ALA A 191 14.64 -16.60 29.82
CA ALA A 191 14.93 -17.99 30.12
C ALA A 191 15.74 -18.66 28.99
N GLY A 192 15.33 -18.48 27.73
CA GLY A 192 16.04 -19.06 26.59
C GLY A 192 17.44 -18.48 26.38
N ILE A 193 17.69 -17.21 26.75
CA ILE A 193 19.04 -16.62 26.75
C ILE A 193 19.90 -17.25 27.86
N CYS A 194 19.34 -17.47 29.06
CA CYS A 194 20.07 -18.01 30.20
C CYS A 194 20.40 -19.50 30.11
N TYR A 195 19.54 -20.34 29.51
CA TYR A 195 19.74 -21.79 29.50
C TYR A 195 19.55 -22.43 28.12
N ASN A 196 20.48 -23.33 27.79
CA ASN A 196 20.85 -23.64 26.41
C ASN A 196 20.66 -25.11 26.01
N ALA A 197 19.74 -25.83 26.66
CA ALA A 197 19.46 -27.23 26.38
C ALA A 197 18.27 -27.44 25.44
N LEU A 198 18.37 -28.43 24.54
CA LEU A 198 17.37 -28.68 23.49
C LEU A 198 15.97 -29.02 24.01
N TRP A 199 15.88 -29.71 25.16
CA TRP A 199 14.62 -30.05 25.82
C TRP A 199 13.95 -28.85 26.50
N TYR A 200 14.68 -27.76 26.72
CA TYR A 200 14.22 -26.62 27.50
C TYR A 200 13.19 -25.78 26.73
N PHE A 201 13.40 -25.56 25.43
CA PHE A 201 12.49 -24.74 24.61
C PHE A 201 11.07 -25.35 24.50
N PRO A 202 10.87 -26.65 24.20
CA PRO A 202 9.54 -27.26 24.25
C PRO A 202 8.93 -27.22 25.66
N THR A 203 9.74 -27.42 26.70
CA THR A 203 9.29 -27.39 28.10
C THR A 203 8.76 -26.00 28.50
N LEU A 204 9.45 -24.93 28.12
CA LEU A 204 8.98 -23.55 28.30
C LEU A 204 7.67 -23.30 27.55
N ILE A 205 7.58 -23.70 26.28
CA ILE A 205 6.39 -23.50 25.44
C ILE A 205 5.16 -24.19 26.03
N VAL A 206 5.29 -25.46 26.45
CA VAL A 206 4.23 -26.21 27.13
C VAL A 206 3.87 -25.58 28.48
N GLY A 207 4.86 -25.17 29.26
CA GLY A 207 4.66 -24.48 30.54
C GLY A 207 3.90 -23.15 30.41
N GLY A 208 4.21 -22.34 29.40
CA GLY A 208 3.50 -21.10 29.10
C GLY A 208 2.05 -21.33 28.66
N GLY A 209 1.81 -22.37 27.87
CA GLY A 209 0.46 -22.86 27.55
C GLY A 209 -0.33 -23.22 28.81
N ILE A 210 0.19 -24.13 29.63
CA ILE A 210 -0.45 -24.61 30.87
C ILE A 210 -0.71 -23.44 31.84
N THR A 211 0.26 -22.54 32.00
CA THR A 211 0.11 -21.33 32.85
C THR A 211 -1.05 -20.45 32.38
N THR A 212 -1.24 -20.31 31.07
CA THR A 212 -2.34 -19.51 30.49
C THR A 212 -3.69 -20.18 30.72
N VAL A 213 -3.78 -21.52 30.58
CA VAL A 213 -4.99 -22.29 30.91
C VAL A 213 -5.37 -22.17 32.38
N ILE A 214 -4.41 -22.33 33.29
CA ILE A 214 -4.63 -22.18 34.74
C ILE A 214 -5.13 -20.76 35.06
N TRP A 215 -4.55 -19.75 34.43
CA TRP A 215 -4.96 -18.36 34.60
C TRP A 215 -6.38 -18.11 34.07
N ASP A 216 -6.64 -18.32 32.78
CA ASP A 216 -7.92 -17.95 32.16
C ASP A 216 -9.10 -18.80 32.68
N VAL A 217 -8.89 -20.10 32.94
CA VAL A 217 -9.98 -21.02 33.34
C VAL A 217 -10.29 -20.99 34.84
N TRP A 218 -9.27 -20.87 35.71
CA TRP A 218 -9.44 -21.03 37.17
C TRP A 218 -9.13 -19.74 37.94
N LEU A 219 -7.98 -19.12 37.68
CA LEU A 219 -7.46 -18.02 38.49
C LEU A 219 -8.20 -16.70 38.22
N ALA A 220 -8.46 -16.37 36.95
CA ALA A 220 -9.22 -15.20 36.53
C ALA A 220 -10.66 -15.20 37.08
N GLN A 221 -11.31 -16.35 37.16
CA GLN A 221 -12.65 -16.47 37.76
C GLN A 221 -12.65 -16.19 39.28
N LYS A 222 -11.63 -16.68 40.00
CA LYS A 222 -11.46 -16.40 41.44
C LYS A 222 -11.10 -14.93 41.69
N VAL A 223 -10.12 -14.40 40.95
CA VAL A 223 -9.68 -12.99 41.06
C VAL A 223 -10.80 -12.03 40.69
N GLY A 224 -11.61 -12.33 39.66
CA GLY A 224 -12.79 -11.55 39.31
C GLY A 224 -13.82 -11.49 40.44
N LYS A 225 -14.15 -12.63 41.07
CA LYS A 225 -15.06 -12.70 42.23
C LYS A 225 -14.50 -11.98 43.46
N LEU A 226 -13.20 -12.07 43.70
CA LEU A 226 -12.52 -11.34 44.78
C LEU A 226 -12.51 -9.82 44.52
N LYS A 227 -12.16 -9.38 43.31
CA LYS A 227 -12.16 -7.97 42.92
C LYS A 227 -13.57 -7.36 42.99
N ALA A 228 -14.59 -8.08 42.52
CA ALA A 228 -15.99 -7.66 42.66
C ALA A 228 -16.41 -7.52 44.13
N LYS A 229 -16.06 -8.48 45.01
CA LYS A 229 -16.28 -8.34 46.46
C LYS A 229 -15.53 -7.13 47.04
N TRP A 230 -14.28 -6.90 46.64
CA TRP A 230 -13.47 -5.79 47.16
C TRP A 230 -13.97 -4.42 46.67
N GLU A 231 -14.39 -4.31 45.40
CA GLU A 231 -15.00 -3.11 44.84
C GLU A 231 -16.39 -2.84 45.42
N SER A 232 -17.19 -3.88 45.69
CA SER A 232 -18.46 -3.72 46.42
C SER A 232 -18.25 -3.24 47.86
N LYS A 233 -17.24 -3.77 48.58
CA LYS A 233 -16.87 -3.29 49.92
C LYS A 233 -16.35 -1.84 49.87
N ARG A 234 -15.54 -1.49 48.88
CA ARG A 234 -15.00 -0.13 48.71
C ARG A 234 -16.06 0.88 48.28
N ARG A 235 -17.10 0.47 47.53
CA ARG A 235 -18.30 1.29 47.31
C ARG A 235 -19.09 1.48 48.60
N ARG A 236 -19.31 0.42 49.40
CA ARG A 236 -20.01 0.52 50.68
C ARG A 236 -19.36 1.54 51.62
N VAL A 237 -18.03 1.42 51.82
CA VAL A 237 -17.24 2.37 52.63
C VAL A 237 -17.24 3.80 52.05
N ARG A 238 -17.42 3.99 50.74
CA ARG A 238 -17.52 5.34 50.14
C ARG A 238 -18.92 5.96 50.30
N ASN A 239 -19.96 5.16 50.44
CA ASN A 239 -21.29 5.65 50.82
C ASN A 239 -21.33 5.94 52.32
N GLU A 240 -20.86 5.00 53.16
CA GLU A 240 -20.75 5.13 54.62
C GLU A 240 -19.86 6.31 55.07
N ALA A 241 -19.01 6.85 54.18
CA ALA A 241 -18.22 8.07 54.40
C ALA A 241 -18.78 9.34 53.71
N GLY A 242 -19.78 9.20 52.83
CA GLY A 242 -20.50 10.34 52.23
C GLY A 242 -21.67 10.79 53.09
N ASP A 243 -22.36 9.85 53.74
CA ASP A 243 -23.51 10.07 54.64
C ASP A 243 -23.16 10.84 55.94
N ALA A 244 -21.96 11.41 56.04
CA ALA A 244 -21.40 12.05 57.24
C ALA A 244 -20.97 13.52 57.03
N GLU A 245 -21.01 14.07 55.82
CA GLU A 245 -20.40 15.37 55.50
C GLU A 245 -21.27 16.33 54.66
N GLU A 246 -22.59 16.08 54.54
CA GLU A 246 -23.53 16.96 53.82
C GLU A 246 -24.60 17.63 54.73
N THR A 247 -24.23 18.71 55.42
CA THR A 247 -25.18 19.68 56.00
C THR A 247 -24.84 21.14 55.68
N SER A 248 -24.65 21.47 54.39
CA SER A 248 -24.77 22.84 53.88
C SER A 248 -24.91 22.87 52.34
N SER A 249 -26.11 23.14 51.84
CA SER A 249 -26.38 23.50 50.43
C SER A 249 -26.37 25.04 50.25
N PRO A 250 -26.55 25.60 49.03
CA PRO A 250 -26.44 25.03 47.68
C PRO A 250 -25.58 25.91 46.71
N GLN A 251 -25.20 25.37 45.53
CA GLN A 251 -25.20 26.15 44.28
C GLN A 251 -25.07 25.26 43.02
N ASP A 252 -25.84 25.58 41.98
CA ASP A 252 -26.00 24.75 40.76
C ASP A 252 -25.06 25.15 39.61
N ILE A 253 -24.43 24.16 38.96
CA ILE A 253 -24.07 24.20 37.53
C ILE A 253 -24.37 22.83 36.90
N GLN A 254 -24.94 22.83 35.69
CA GLN A 254 -25.44 21.63 34.98
C GLN A 254 -24.36 20.82 34.22
N PRO A 255 -24.66 19.58 33.77
CA PRO A 255 -23.65 18.53 33.69
C PRO A 255 -22.97 18.31 32.34
N ALA A 256 -21.71 17.86 32.38
CA ALA A 256 -21.02 17.28 31.23
C ALA A 256 -21.33 15.78 31.09
N GLN A 257 -21.79 15.35 29.90
CA GLN A 257 -22.10 13.95 29.59
C GLN A 257 -20.84 13.07 29.61
N GLN A 258 -20.82 11.99 30.41
CA GLN A 258 -19.75 10.99 30.37
C GLN A 258 -20.13 9.75 29.56
N LEU A 259 -19.16 9.26 28.78
CA LEU A 259 -19.31 8.20 27.78
C LEU A 259 -19.87 6.88 28.34
N GLN A 260 -20.87 6.32 27.65
CA GLN A 260 -21.29 4.94 27.86
C GLN A 260 -20.25 3.95 27.31
N VAL A 261 -19.38 3.41 28.16
CA VAL A 261 -18.51 2.27 27.80
C VAL A 261 -19.34 0.98 27.74
N ARG A 262 -19.95 0.72 26.58
CA ARG A 262 -20.83 -0.43 26.34
C ARG A 262 -20.04 -1.74 26.30
N ARG A 263 -20.15 -2.54 27.36
CA ARG A 263 -19.54 -3.88 27.47
C ARG A 263 -20.49 -4.94 26.91
N PRO A 264 -20.06 -5.85 26.02
CA PRO A 264 -20.93 -6.88 25.47
C PRO A 264 -21.00 -8.12 26.37
N GLU A 265 -22.21 -8.57 26.68
CA GLU A 265 -22.51 -9.96 27.05
C GLU A 265 -23.71 -10.46 26.25
N ALA A 266 -23.74 -11.76 25.96
CA ALA A 266 -24.66 -12.36 25.01
C ALA A 266 -25.58 -13.41 25.66
N VAL A 267 -26.85 -13.38 25.26
CA VAL A 267 -27.84 -14.48 25.32
C VAL A 267 -28.15 -15.08 26.70
N LYS A 268 -29.38 -14.84 27.18
CA LYS A 268 -30.14 -15.84 27.95
C LYS A 268 -31.65 -15.63 27.91
N ARG A 269 -32.33 -16.56 27.21
CA ARG A 269 -33.80 -16.83 27.23
C ARG A 269 -34.71 -15.68 26.74
N ARG A 270 -36.00 -15.87 26.43
CA ARG A 270 -36.83 -16.95 25.81
C ARG A 270 -38.28 -16.58 26.13
N ALA A 271 -39.01 -16.05 25.13
CA ALA A 271 -40.47 -16.03 24.97
C ALA A 271 -41.39 -15.83 26.20
N GLN A 272 -41.92 -14.61 26.33
CA GLN A 272 -43.33 -14.22 26.65
C GLN A 272 -43.40 -12.70 26.35
N ALA A 273 -44.28 -12.12 25.51
CA ALA A 273 -45.73 -12.23 25.28
C ALA A 273 -46.56 -11.24 26.14
N GLY A 274 -47.20 -10.26 25.48
CA GLY A 274 -48.26 -9.41 26.05
C GLY A 274 -48.08 -7.88 25.91
N SER A 275 -49.07 -7.21 25.30
CA SER A 275 -49.42 -5.76 25.37
C SER A 275 -48.41 -4.67 24.96
N SER A 276 -48.80 -3.49 24.47
CA SER A 276 -49.98 -3.00 23.71
C SER A 276 -49.78 -1.50 23.39
N THR A 277 -50.49 -0.95 22.39
CA THR A 277 -50.73 0.52 22.12
C THR A 277 -49.50 1.42 21.92
N ASP A 278 -49.42 2.37 20.97
CA ASP A 278 -50.29 2.81 19.85
C ASP A 278 -49.38 3.24 18.67
N ARG A 279 -49.78 3.16 17.39
CA ARG A 279 -50.50 4.19 16.59
C ARG A 279 -49.94 5.62 16.79
N MET A 280 -49.67 6.39 15.73
CA MET A 280 -50.45 6.53 14.49
C MET A 280 -49.71 6.20 13.17
N VAL A 281 -50.55 6.06 12.13
CA VAL A 281 -50.35 5.94 10.66
C VAL A 281 -51.61 6.65 10.07
N PRO A 282 -51.98 6.51 8.78
CA PRO A 282 -51.27 6.79 7.54
C PRO A 282 -51.44 8.27 7.12
N ASP A 283 -51.92 8.77 5.97
CA ASP A 283 -52.81 8.33 4.86
C ASP A 283 -52.22 8.80 3.50
N ASP A 284 -52.71 8.41 2.32
CA ASP A 284 -52.93 7.07 1.71
C ASP A 284 -53.10 7.31 0.17
N ASP A 285 -53.92 6.75 -0.74
CA ASP A 285 -55.13 5.90 -0.76
C ASP A 285 -55.19 5.10 -2.10
N GLU A 286 -56.20 4.25 -2.25
CA GLU A 286 -56.47 3.29 -3.33
C GLU A 286 -57.14 3.96 -4.56
N GLY A 287 -57.49 3.33 -5.70
CA GLY A 287 -57.54 1.94 -6.18
C GLY A 287 -58.30 1.90 -7.54
N PRO A 288 -59.03 0.83 -7.93
CA PRO A 288 -58.71 -0.60 -7.79
C PRO A 288 -59.03 -1.45 -9.06
N GLY A 289 -58.49 -2.68 -9.14
CA GLY A 289 -59.29 -3.86 -9.56
C GLY A 289 -59.03 -4.62 -10.89
N ARG A 290 -58.60 -5.90 -10.74
CA ARG A 290 -58.84 -7.10 -11.61
C ARG A 290 -58.30 -7.09 -13.07
N ALA A 291 -57.83 -8.20 -13.66
CA ALA A 291 -57.42 -9.55 -13.21
C ALA A 291 -56.48 -10.15 -14.31
N VAL A 292 -55.76 -11.26 -14.15
CA VAL A 292 -56.23 -12.65 -14.40
C VAL A 292 -55.07 -13.66 -14.20
N SER A 293 -55.40 -14.87 -13.74
CA SER A 293 -54.62 -16.14 -13.79
C SER A 293 -53.21 -16.24 -13.19
N GLN A 294 -53.09 -17.11 -12.18
CA GLN A 294 -51.82 -17.64 -11.68
C GLN A 294 -51.30 -18.78 -12.57
N ARG A 295 -49.98 -18.95 -12.69
CA ARG A 295 -49.34 -20.29 -12.68
C ARG A 295 -47.85 -20.25 -12.30
N SER A 296 -47.62 -20.44 -11.00
CA SER A 296 -46.47 -21.16 -10.41
C SER A 296 -45.13 -21.16 -11.15
N THR A 297 -44.20 -20.32 -10.69
CA THR A 297 -42.80 -20.70 -10.48
C THR A 297 -42.45 -20.34 -9.04
N GLU A 298 -41.90 -21.29 -8.27
CA GLU A 298 -41.61 -21.07 -6.85
C GLU A 298 -40.40 -20.13 -6.69
N LEU A 299 -40.60 -19.03 -5.96
CA LEU A 299 -39.51 -18.10 -5.60
C LEU A 299 -38.99 -18.47 -4.21
N ASP A 300 -37.95 -19.29 -4.20
CA ASP A 300 -37.31 -19.80 -2.97
C ASP A 300 -36.69 -18.64 -2.16
N THR A 301 -37.23 -18.36 -0.97
CA THR A 301 -36.86 -17.19 -0.15
C THR A 301 -35.57 -17.42 0.64
N THR A 302 -34.43 -17.56 -0.04
CA THR A 302 -33.13 -17.64 0.62
C THR A 302 -32.72 -16.30 1.21
N THR A 303 -32.74 -16.19 2.54
CA THR A 303 -32.33 -15.00 3.31
C THR A 303 -30.89 -14.57 2.97
N ASN A 304 -30.72 -13.29 2.58
CA ASN A 304 -29.41 -12.67 2.35
C ASN A 304 -28.60 -12.55 3.65
N SER A 305 -27.86 -13.61 3.99
CA SER A 305 -26.72 -13.54 4.91
C SER A 305 -25.44 -13.14 4.15
N PRO A 306 -24.51 -12.37 4.75
CA PRO A 306 -23.25 -12.06 4.10
C PRO A 306 -22.46 -13.35 3.79
N PRO A 307 -21.72 -13.42 2.67
CA PRO A 307 -21.03 -14.63 2.25
C PRO A 307 -19.95 -15.05 3.25
N VAL A 308 -20.15 -16.21 3.89
CA VAL A 308 -19.21 -16.78 4.87
C VAL A 308 -18.21 -17.70 4.17
N ALA A 309 -16.95 -17.67 4.59
CA ALA A 309 -15.93 -18.57 4.06
C ALA A 309 -16.25 -20.06 4.31
N ASP A 310 -16.26 -20.87 3.26
CA ASP A 310 -16.50 -22.31 3.37
C ASP A 310 -15.22 -23.08 3.73
N VAL A 311 -15.10 -23.41 5.02
CA VAL A 311 -14.00 -24.19 5.59
C VAL A 311 -14.33 -25.69 5.72
N THR A 312 -15.40 -26.18 5.09
CA THR A 312 -15.86 -27.58 5.21
C THR A 312 -15.56 -28.46 4.00
N THR A 313 -15.68 -27.95 2.78
CA THR A 313 -15.73 -28.79 1.57
C THR A 313 -14.43 -29.55 1.25
N HIS A 314 -13.30 -29.13 1.82
CA HIS A 314 -12.03 -29.87 1.77
C HIS A 314 -11.58 -30.45 3.11
N ASN A 315 -12.48 -30.56 4.10
CA ASN A 315 -12.11 -31.07 5.41
C ASN A 315 -11.75 -32.57 5.35
N ILE A 316 -10.67 -32.93 6.04
CA ILE A 316 -10.13 -34.29 6.07
C ILE A 316 -10.81 -35.07 7.20
N SER A 317 -11.12 -36.34 6.96
CA SER A 317 -11.81 -37.15 7.98
C SER A 317 -10.97 -37.26 9.25
N ILE A 318 -11.63 -37.14 10.41
CA ILE A 318 -10.98 -37.24 11.74
C ILE A 318 -10.23 -38.56 11.89
N LYS A 319 -10.74 -39.67 11.32
CA LYS A 319 -10.06 -40.98 11.30
C LYS A 319 -8.70 -40.90 10.58
N LEU A 320 -8.65 -40.27 9.40
CA LEU A 320 -7.40 -40.09 8.64
C LEU A 320 -6.43 -39.15 9.36
N GLY A 321 -6.91 -38.05 9.94
CA GLY A 321 -6.05 -37.13 10.69
C GLY A 321 -5.46 -37.73 11.97
N ILE A 322 -6.24 -38.51 12.73
CA ILE A 322 -5.74 -39.30 13.87
C ILE A 322 -4.73 -40.35 13.39
N SER A 323 -4.99 -41.03 12.27
CA SER A 323 -4.04 -41.98 11.67
C SER A 323 -2.74 -41.32 11.22
N LEU A 324 -2.78 -40.07 10.73
CA LEU A 324 -1.60 -39.29 10.37
C LEU A 324 -0.81 -38.83 11.60
N ALA A 325 -1.49 -38.40 12.68
CA ALA A 325 -0.85 -38.08 13.95
C ALA A 325 -0.18 -39.31 14.59
N ALA A 326 -0.87 -40.45 14.63
CA ALA A 326 -0.34 -41.70 15.14
C ALA A 326 0.83 -42.21 14.27
N GLY A 327 0.69 -42.18 12.95
CA GLY A 327 1.75 -42.53 12.01
C GLY A 327 3.00 -41.64 12.17
N PHE A 328 2.81 -40.33 12.36
CA PHE A 328 3.91 -39.41 12.66
C PHE A 328 4.61 -39.73 13.99
N LEU A 329 3.85 -40.00 15.06
CA LEU A 329 4.43 -40.35 16.36
C LEU A 329 5.21 -41.67 16.30
N VAL A 330 4.69 -42.67 15.59
CA VAL A 330 5.39 -43.94 15.33
C VAL A 330 6.66 -43.70 14.51
N SER A 331 6.60 -42.92 13.41
CA SER A 331 7.79 -42.65 12.60
C SER A 331 8.85 -41.83 13.34
N PHE A 332 8.45 -40.87 14.18
CA PHE A 332 9.36 -40.14 15.06
C PHE A 332 10.01 -41.06 16.09
N LEU A 333 9.23 -41.91 16.77
CA LEU A 333 9.75 -42.87 17.75
C LEU A 333 10.72 -43.86 17.09
N VAL A 334 10.38 -44.42 15.93
CA VAL A 334 11.25 -45.35 15.19
C VAL A 334 12.56 -44.68 14.78
N VAL A 335 12.52 -43.47 14.19
CA VAL A 335 13.74 -42.76 13.75
C VAL A 335 14.61 -42.36 14.95
N MET A 336 14.02 -41.92 16.06
CA MET A 336 14.77 -41.59 17.29
C MET A 336 15.33 -42.82 18.00
N VAL A 337 14.60 -43.95 18.05
CA VAL A 337 15.11 -45.22 18.60
C VAL A 337 16.28 -45.73 17.78
N ILE A 338 16.18 -45.76 16.43
CA ILE A 338 17.30 -46.16 15.56
C ILE A 338 18.53 -45.27 15.78
N ARG A 339 18.34 -43.95 15.92
CA ARG A 339 19.40 -42.98 16.25
C ARG A 339 19.98 -43.15 17.66
N GLY A 340 19.25 -43.79 18.58
CA GLY A 340 19.69 -44.11 19.94
C GLY A 340 20.35 -45.48 20.09
N THR A 341 19.95 -46.50 19.31
CA THR A 341 20.33 -47.90 19.53
C THR A 341 21.31 -48.47 18.52
N ILE A 342 21.31 -48.00 17.26
CA ILE A 342 22.24 -48.50 16.23
C ILE A 342 23.47 -47.60 16.19
N ALA A 343 24.66 -48.14 16.49
CA ALA A 343 25.90 -47.35 16.47
C ALA A 343 26.42 -47.10 15.04
N ASN A 344 26.48 -48.14 14.21
CA ASN A 344 26.97 -48.05 12.83
C ASN A 344 25.82 -47.64 11.88
N ARG A 345 25.66 -46.33 11.66
CA ARG A 345 24.63 -45.75 10.79
C ARG A 345 25.25 -45.10 9.56
N SER A 346 24.45 -44.91 8.51
CA SER A 346 24.90 -44.16 7.32
C SER A 346 24.76 -42.65 7.54
N LEU A 347 25.70 -41.86 7.00
CA LEU A 347 25.66 -40.41 7.10
C LEU A 347 24.35 -39.81 6.53
N SER A 348 23.77 -40.45 5.52
CA SER A 348 22.46 -40.10 4.96
C SER A 348 21.30 -40.28 5.97
N PHE A 349 21.37 -41.30 6.84
CA PHE A 349 20.40 -41.48 7.93
C PHE A 349 20.63 -40.49 9.07
N ASP A 350 21.87 -40.22 9.46
CA ASP A 350 22.16 -39.22 10.49
C ASP A 350 21.79 -37.80 10.04
N LEU A 351 22.03 -37.45 8.77
CA LEU A 351 21.51 -36.24 8.13
C LEU A 351 19.97 -36.19 8.17
N PHE A 352 19.30 -37.24 7.69
CA PHE A 352 17.84 -37.26 7.66
C PHE A 352 17.24 -37.17 9.07
N SER A 353 17.75 -37.92 10.03
CA SER A 353 17.23 -37.95 11.40
C SER A 353 17.52 -36.66 12.18
N ASN A 354 18.66 -36.00 11.94
CA ASN A 354 18.92 -34.64 12.46
C ASN A 354 17.96 -33.61 11.86
N MET A 355 17.72 -33.64 10.54
CA MET A 355 16.80 -32.71 9.86
C MET A 355 15.33 -32.98 10.21
N TYR A 356 14.95 -34.25 10.42
CA TYR A 356 13.62 -34.68 10.88
C TYR A 356 13.35 -34.30 12.34
N LEU A 357 14.36 -34.43 13.21
CA LEU A 357 14.28 -33.91 14.57
C LEU A 357 14.15 -32.39 14.57
N ALA A 358 14.96 -31.67 13.79
CA ALA A 358 14.83 -30.23 13.61
C ALA A 358 13.40 -29.87 13.14
N GLY A 359 12.91 -30.52 12.07
CA GLY A 359 11.54 -30.42 11.56
C GLY A 359 10.45 -30.57 12.63
N THR A 360 10.71 -31.38 13.65
CA THR A 360 9.81 -31.67 14.78
C THR A 360 9.93 -30.70 15.96
N ILE A 361 11.05 -29.98 16.13
CA ILE A 361 11.27 -29.09 17.29
C ILE A 361 11.39 -27.59 16.94
N ILE A 362 11.28 -27.22 15.66
CA ILE A 362 11.10 -25.82 15.23
C ILE A 362 9.78 -25.28 15.75
N PHE A 363 9.81 -24.28 16.63
CA PHE A 363 8.68 -23.41 16.94
C PHE A 363 9.12 -21.94 16.74
N GLY A 364 8.23 -21.07 16.23
CA GLY A 364 8.53 -19.65 16.09
C GLY A 364 9.51 -19.27 14.96
N GLY A 365 9.20 -19.61 13.71
CA GLY A 365 9.89 -19.07 12.53
C GLY A 365 11.31 -19.63 12.25
N GLY A 366 11.98 -19.06 11.24
CA GLY A 366 13.31 -19.47 10.76
C GLY A 366 14.49 -19.21 11.71
N PRO A 367 14.62 -18.02 12.33
CA PRO A 367 15.79 -17.66 13.13
C PRO A 367 16.14 -18.66 14.25
N VAL A 368 15.13 -19.21 14.92
CA VAL A 368 15.30 -20.12 16.07
C VAL A 368 16.00 -21.43 15.68
N VAL A 369 15.85 -21.89 14.43
CA VAL A 369 16.49 -23.15 14.00
C VAL A 369 17.97 -23.00 13.64
N ILE A 370 18.47 -21.80 13.35
CA ILE A 370 19.81 -21.66 12.76
C ILE A 370 20.92 -22.10 13.75
N PRO A 371 20.93 -21.70 15.03
CA PRO A 371 21.88 -22.25 16.01
C PRO A 371 21.74 -23.77 16.19
N LEU A 372 20.51 -24.31 16.08
CA LEU A 372 20.25 -25.74 16.16
C LEU A 372 20.84 -26.51 14.97
N LEU A 373 20.64 -26.01 13.74
CA LEU A 373 21.22 -26.62 12.54
C LEU A 373 22.74 -26.62 12.60
N ARG A 374 23.39 -25.57 13.15
CA ARG A 374 24.84 -25.57 13.41
C ARG A 374 25.22 -26.78 14.28
N SER A 375 24.56 -26.96 15.41
CA SER A 375 24.85 -28.10 16.31
C SER A 375 24.60 -29.50 15.71
N TYR A 376 23.88 -29.57 14.59
CA TYR A 376 23.51 -30.82 13.91
C TYR A 376 24.34 -31.14 12.66
N VAL A 377 25.17 -30.21 12.17
CA VAL A 377 26.03 -30.45 10.99
C VAL A 377 27.45 -29.89 11.11
N VAL A 378 27.67 -28.88 11.96
CA VAL A 378 28.99 -28.25 12.19
C VAL A 378 29.71 -28.89 13.37
N ASP A 379 29.02 -29.04 14.51
CA ASP A 379 29.60 -29.69 15.70
C ASP A 379 30.00 -31.18 15.43
N PRO A 380 29.28 -31.96 14.60
CA PRO A 380 29.73 -33.27 14.11
C PRO A 380 30.81 -33.24 13.01
N GLY A 381 31.25 -32.06 12.57
CA GLY A 381 32.30 -31.89 11.55
C GLY A 381 31.88 -32.12 10.09
N TRP A 382 30.59 -32.22 9.76
CA TRP A 382 30.13 -32.50 8.40
C TRP A 382 30.14 -31.28 7.46
N VAL A 383 30.01 -30.08 8.03
CA VAL A 383 30.00 -28.80 7.31
C VAL A 383 30.89 -27.81 8.08
N SER A 384 31.77 -27.07 7.39
CA SER A 384 32.65 -26.13 8.09
C SER A 384 31.86 -24.95 8.70
N PRO A 385 32.31 -24.34 9.82
CA PRO A 385 31.68 -23.15 10.39
C PRO A 385 31.60 -21.98 9.39
N ARG A 386 32.63 -21.83 8.53
CA ARG A 386 32.68 -20.84 7.43
C ARG A 386 31.53 -21.05 6.45
N ASP A 387 31.38 -22.27 5.93
CA ASP A 387 30.40 -22.56 4.88
C ASP A 387 28.98 -22.46 5.42
N PHE A 388 28.77 -22.92 6.66
CA PHE A 388 27.53 -22.69 7.39
C PHE A 388 27.16 -21.19 7.46
N LEU A 389 28.10 -20.34 7.87
CA LEU A 389 27.86 -18.89 8.01
C LEU A 389 27.74 -18.17 6.65
N LEU A 390 28.39 -18.65 5.60
CA LEU A 390 28.26 -18.13 4.24
C LEU A 390 26.88 -18.47 3.65
N GLY A 391 26.43 -19.72 3.76
CA GLY A 391 25.08 -20.12 3.33
C GLY A 391 23.98 -19.42 4.12
N LEU A 392 24.23 -19.17 5.42
CA LEU A 392 23.35 -18.39 6.29
C LEU A 392 23.24 -16.92 5.84
N ALA A 393 24.34 -16.27 5.42
CA ALA A 393 24.27 -14.90 4.92
C ALA A 393 23.39 -14.80 3.66
N ILE A 394 23.54 -15.76 2.75
CA ILE A 394 22.92 -15.71 1.41
C ILE A 394 21.43 -16.11 1.44
N ILE A 395 21.02 -17.12 2.22
CA ILE A 395 19.60 -17.54 2.28
C ILE A 395 18.66 -16.40 2.72
N GLN A 396 19.15 -15.45 3.51
CA GLN A 396 18.35 -14.32 4.01
C GLN A 396 18.05 -13.28 2.93
N ALA A 397 18.85 -13.24 1.86
CA ALA A 397 18.64 -12.43 0.66
C ALA A 397 17.88 -13.15 -0.47
N LEU A 398 17.61 -14.46 -0.33
CA LEU A 398 16.83 -15.23 -1.30
C LEU A 398 15.32 -15.17 -1.00
N PRO A 399 14.46 -15.36 -2.02
CA PRO A 399 13.02 -15.42 -1.84
C PRO A 399 12.54 -16.80 -1.36
N GLY A 400 11.36 -16.83 -0.75
CA GLY A 400 10.72 -18.03 -0.24
C GLY A 400 11.20 -18.44 1.15
N PRO A 401 10.99 -19.69 1.57
CA PRO A 401 11.22 -20.10 2.95
C PRO A 401 12.71 -20.28 3.27
N ASN A 402 13.20 -19.56 4.28
CA ASN A 402 14.58 -19.60 4.77
C ASN A 402 15.05 -21.03 5.18
N PHE A 403 14.10 -21.93 5.44
CA PHE A 403 14.37 -23.36 5.70
C PHE A 403 14.93 -24.12 4.50
N ASN A 404 14.87 -23.56 3.29
CA ASN A 404 15.61 -24.05 2.12
C ASN A 404 17.14 -24.11 2.35
N PHE A 405 17.66 -23.45 3.40
CA PHE A 405 19.02 -23.65 3.91
C PHE A 405 19.33 -25.13 4.22
N SER A 406 18.34 -25.95 4.60
CA SER A 406 18.56 -27.40 4.81
C SER A 406 19.07 -28.10 3.56
N VAL A 407 18.64 -27.68 2.36
CA VAL A 407 19.05 -28.27 1.07
C VAL A 407 20.54 -28.04 0.82
N TYR A 408 21.02 -26.84 1.14
CA TYR A 408 22.44 -26.49 1.09
C TYR A 408 23.26 -27.31 2.10
N LEU A 409 22.82 -27.38 3.36
CA LEU A 409 23.51 -28.15 4.40
C LEU A 409 23.54 -29.65 4.09
N GLY A 410 22.45 -30.23 3.58
CA GLY A 410 22.38 -31.63 3.18
C GLY A 410 23.24 -31.96 1.96
N ALA A 411 23.31 -31.05 0.99
CA ALA A 411 24.20 -31.20 -0.17
C ALA A 411 25.68 -31.06 0.19
N LEU A 412 26.04 -30.20 1.15
CA LEU A 412 27.40 -30.16 1.72
C LEU A 412 27.72 -31.40 2.56
N THR A 413 26.79 -31.85 3.42
CA THR A 413 26.98 -33.01 4.31
C THR A 413 27.37 -34.28 3.56
N LEU A 414 26.82 -34.51 2.35
CA LEU A 414 27.16 -35.67 1.53
C LEU A 414 28.26 -35.41 0.48
N ALA A 415 28.81 -34.19 0.37
CA ALA A 415 29.83 -33.85 -0.63
C ALA A 415 31.17 -34.58 -0.43
N SER A 416 31.45 -35.07 0.78
CA SER A 416 32.59 -35.91 1.12
C SER A 416 32.37 -37.41 0.84
N THR A 417 31.21 -37.79 0.28
CA THR A 417 30.80 -39.19 0.07
C THR A 417 30.66 -39.53 -1.41
N ALA A 418 30.64 -40.82 -1.74
CA ALA A 418 30.32 -41.30 -3.08
C ALA A 418 28.81 -41.17 -3.47
N THR A 419 27.97 -40.58 -2.60
CA THR A 419 26.54 -40.40 -2.89
C THR A 419 26.26 -39.04 -3.54
N PRO A 420 25.33 -38.93 -4.50
CA PRO A 420 25.05 -37.65 -5.18
C PRO A 420 24.60 -36.56 -4.20
N THR A 421 25.22 -35.38 -4.24
CA THR A 421 24.89 -34.26 -3.33
C THR A 421 23.43 -33.81 -3.42
N ILE A 422 22.80 -33.95 -4.59
CA ILE A 422 21.35 -33.73 -4.77
C ILE A 422 20.49 -34.62 -3.88
N PHE A 423 20.91 -35.87 -3.61
CA PHE A 423 20.19 -36.78 -2.72
C PHE A 423 20.26 -36.30 -1.26
N GLY A 424 21.41 -35.76 -0.83
CA GLY A 424 21.56 -35.11 0.47
C GLY A 424 20.67 -33.87 0.62
N GLY A 425 20.62 -33.04 -0.42
CA GLY A 425 19.70 -31.89 -0.49
C GLY A 425 18.23 -32.30 -0.40
N MET A 426 17.82 -33.35 -1.12
CA MET A 426 16.46 -33.89 -1.09
C MET A 426 16.09 -34.51 0.27
N LEU A 427 17.00 -35.28 0.90
CA LEU A 427 16.79 -35.85 2.23
C LEU A 427 16.62 -34.75 3.29
N ALA A 428 17.43 -33.70 3.25
CA ALA A 428 17.34 -32.58 4.18
C ALA A 428 16.10 -31.70 3.94
N PHE A 429 15.67 -31.55 2.68
CA PHE A 429 14.41 -30.90 2.32
C PHE A 429 13.20 -31.66 2.91
N LEU A 430 13.13 -32.97 2.66
CA LEU A 430 12.05 -33.80 3.17
C LEU A 430 12.06 -33.83 4.70
N GLY A 431 13.22 -34.08 5.32
CA GLY A 431 13.38 -34.12 6.78
C GLY A 431 12.84 -32.87 7.48
N ILE A 432 13.19 -31.67 7.01
CA ILE A 432 12.84 -30.43 7.73
C ILE A 432 11.39 -29.96 7.52
N PHE A 433 10.77 -30.25 6.36
CA PHE A 433 9.40 -29.80 6.05
C PHE A 433 8.32 -30.83 6.38
N PHE A 434 8.58 -32.14 6.21
CA PHE A 434 7.59 -33.21 6.30
C PHE A 434 6.89 -33.32 7.68
N PRO A 435 7.59 -33.25 8.84
CA PRO A 435 6.95 -33.27 10.16
C PRO A 435 5.87 -32.19 10.34
N GLY A 436 6.24 -30.93 10.05
CA GLY A 436 5.34 -29.79 10.22
C GLY A 436 4.15 -29.82 9.28
N LEU A 437 4.33 -30.28 8.03
CA LEU A 437 3.23 -30.42 7.07
C LEU A 437 2.24 -31.52 7.49
N ILE A 438 2.71 -32.72 7.87
CA ILE A 438 1.82 -33.80 8.33
C ILE A 438 1.07 -33.42 9.60
N LEU A 439 1.74 -32.81 10.59
CA LEU A 439 1.07 -32.37 11.82
C LEU A 439 0.02 -31.29 11.54
N THR A 440 0.26 -30.40 10.57
CA THR A 440 -0.73 -29.40 10.13
C THR A 440 -1.97 -30.08 9.52
N VAL A 441 -1.79 -31.06 8.63
CA VAL A 441 -2.88 -31.86 8.03
C VAL A 441 -3.67 -32.60 9.12
N ALA A 442 -2.97 -33.26 10.05
CA ALA A 442 -3.58 -34.02 11.13
C ALA A 442 -4.43 -33.14 12.06
N VAL A 443 -3.87 -32.02 12.53
CA VAL A 443 -4.54 -31.09 13.46
C VAL A 443 -5.71 -30.37 12.79
N GLN A 444 -5.64 -30.04 11.50
CA GLN A 444 -6.76 -29.42 10.79
C GLN A 444 -8.04 -30.27 10.84
N SER A 445 -7.92 -31.60 10.71
CA SER A 445 -9.07 -32.52 10.73
C SER A 445 -9.88 -32.48 12.05
N ILE A 446 -9.19 -32.27 13.18
CA ILE A 446 -9.77 -32.22 14.53
C ILE A 446 -10.01 -30.78 15.01
N TRP A 447 -9.46 -29.77 14.32
CA TRP A 447 -9.54 -28.37 14.73
C TRP A 447 -10.96 -27.89 14.99
N GLN A 448 -11.91 -28.25 14.10
CA GLN A 448 -13.31 -27.87 14.22
C GLN A 448 -13.97 -28.35 15.53
N VAL A 449 -13.51 -29.47 16.10
CA VAL A 449 -13.97 -29.96 17.41
C VAL A 449 -13.23 -29.25 18.54
N MET A 450 -11.91 -29.11 18.44
CA MET A 450 -11.07 -28.54 19.50
C MET A 450 -11.36 -27.05 19.76
N ARG A 451 -11.61 -26.24 18.72
CA ARG A 451 -11.92 -24.80 18.86
C ARG A 451 -13.18 -24.50 19.69
N THR A 452 -14.05 -25.50 19.91
CA THR A 452 -15.23 -25.36 20.78
C THR A 452 -14.89 -25.26 22.27
N LYS A 453 -13.63 -25.54 22.67
CA LYS A 453 -13.20 -25.61 24.07
C LYS A 453 -12.31 -24.41 24.41
N ALA A 454 -12.79 -23.53 25.29
CA ALA A 454 -12.06 -22.32 25.69
C ALA A 454 -10.63 -22.59 26.22
N TRP A 455 -10.39 -23.74 26.85
CA TRP A 455 -9.05 -24.13 27.32
C TRP A 455 -8.05 -24.35 26.16
N VAL A 456 -8.50 -24.78 24.97
CA VAL A 456 -7.62 -24.97 23.80
C VAL A 456 -7.14 -23.61 23.27
N LEU A 457 -8.04 -22.64 23.16
CA LEU A 457 -7.70 -21.28 22.72
C LEU A 457 -6.74 -20.60 23.71
N SER A 458 -6.97 -20.79 25.01
CA SER A 458 -6.10 -20.30 26.09
C SER A 458 -4.71 -20.98 26.08
N LEU A 459 -4.66 -22.30 25.87
CA LEU A 459 -3.40 -23.05 25.72
C LEU A 459 -2.54 -22.50 24.57
N LEU A 460 -3.16 -22.28 23.41
CA LEU A 460 -2.47 -21.81 22.20
C LEU A 460 -2.00 -20.37 22.31
N LYS A 461 -2.77 -19.50 22.97
CA LYS A 461 -2.38 -18.14 23.37
C LYS A 461 -1.07 -18.15 24.19
N GLY A 462 -0.96 -19.03 25.18
CA GLY A 462 0.26 -19.20 25.99
C GLY A 462 1.46 -19.80 25.25
N ILE A 463 1.21 -20.84 24.44
CA ILE A 463 2.21 -21.47 23.56
C ILE A 463 2.82 -20.44 22.60
N ASN A 464 1.96 -19.68 21.89
CA ASN A 464 2.39 -18.68 20.92
C ASN A 464 3.18 -17.53 21.59
N ALA A 465 2.73 -17.02 22.73
CA ALA A 465 3.45 -15.98 23.47
C ALA A 465 4.86 -16.43 23.89
N THR A 466 5.01 -17.65 24.41
CA THR A 466 6.32 -18.16 24.84
C THR A 466 7.23 -18.49 23.66
N ALA A 467 6.69 -19.08 22.59
CA ALA A 467 7.43 -19.35 21.36
C ALA A 467 7.95 -18.07 20.69
N VAL A 468 7.18 -16.98 20.73
CA VAL A 468 7.62 -15.66 20.25
C VAL A 468 8.69 -15.05 21.15
N GLY A 469 8.65 -15.26 22.47
CA GLY A 469 9.73 -14.91 23.39
C GLY A 469 11.08 -15.53 23.00
N LEU A 470 11.07 -16.81 22.63
CA LEU A 470 12.28 -17.54 22.20
C LEU A 470 12.91 -17.03 20.89
N VAL A 471 12.20 -16.20 20.10
CA VAL A 471 12.80 -15.54 18.92
C VAL A 471 13.89 -14.54 19.35
N PHE A 472 13.78 -13.91 20.52
CA PHE A 472 14.84 -13.04 21.06
C PHE A 472 16.10 -13.82 21.45
N THR A 473 15.95 -15.08 21.89
CA THR A 473 17.09 -16.00 22.06
C THR A 473 17.82 -16.21 20.75
N ALA A 474 17.09 -16.36 19.63
CA ALA A 474 17.69 -16.49 18.31
C ALA A 474 18.44 -15.22 17.87
N VAL A 475 17.88 -14.02 18.12
CA VAL A 475 18.58 -12.74 17.91
C VAL A 475 19.92 -12.75 18.63
N TYR A 476 19.93 -13.09 19.93
CA TYR A 476 21.15 -13.13 20.74
C TYR A 476 22.16 -14.16 20.26
N ARG A 477 21.72 -15.38 19.88
CA ARG A 477 22.63 -16.41 19.37
C ARG A 477 23.24 -16.08 18.01
N LEU A 478 22.52 -15.36 17.14
CA LEU A 478 23.05 -14.88 15.87
C LEU A 478 23.96 -13.66 16.06
N TRP A 479 23.68 -12.81 17.05
CA TRP A 479 24.54 -11.70 17.45
C TRP A 479 25.93 -12.17 17.87
N GLU A 480 26.02 -13.27 18.64
CA GLU A 480 27.29 -13.82 19.14
C GLU A 480 28.19 -14.48 18.07
N ILE A 481 27.68 -14.71 16.85
CA ILE A 481 28.44 -15.38 15.77
C ILE A 481 28.47 -14.59 14.45
N GLY A 482 27.84 -13.41 14.39
CA GLY A 482 27.59 -12.72 13.13
C GLY A 482 28.82 -12.11 12.45
N TYR A 483 29.87 -11.74 13.20
CA TYR A 483 31.08 -11.14 12.64
C TYR A 483 32.12 -12.21 12.25
N LEU A 484 32.44 -12.29 10.96
CA LEU A 484 33.40 -13.22 10.38
C LEU A 484 34.80 -12.57 10.26
N THR A 485 35.85 -13.26 10.69
CA THR A 485 37.25 -12.80 10.52
C THR A 485 38.12 -13.89 9.87
N PRO A 486 39.20 -13.54 9.15
CA PRO A 486 40.13 -14.52 8.58
C PRO A 486 40.83 -15.42 9.61
N GLU A 487 40.88 -14.99 10.87
CA GLU A 487 41.56 -15.67 11.99
C GLU A 487 40.62 -16.58 12.80
N SER A 488 39.30 -16.49 12.61
CA SER A 488 38.31 -17.27 13.37
C SER A 488 37.16 -17.76 12.51
N SER A 489 37.15 -19.06 12.22
CA SER A 489 36.13 -19.76 11.43
C SER A 489 34.73 -19.71 12.05
N ASP A 490 34.67 -19.76 13.38
CA ASP A 490 33.44 -20.01 14.14
C ASP A 490 32.48 -18.83 14.26
N GLY A 491 32.87 -17.68 13.71
CA GLY A 491 32.18 -16.41 13.90
C GLY A 491 32.43 -15.81 15.28
N THR A 492 32.17 -14.52 15.42
CA THR A 492 32.36 -13.78 16.67
C THR A 492 31.24 -12.77 16.90
N SER A 493 31.11 -12.32 18.15
CA SER A 493 30.06 -11.38 18.54
C SER A 493 30.17 -10.05 17.80
N LEU A 494 29.04 -9.60 17.22
CA LEU A 494 28.90 -8.29 16.57
C LEU A 494 29.29 -7.12 17.51
N ALA A 495 29.20 -7.32 18.83
CA ALA A 495 29.59 -6.32 19.82
C ALA A 495 31.11 -6.09 19.95
N LYS A 496 31.98 -6.95 19.37
CA LYS A 496 33.44 -6.76 19.42
C LYS A 496 33.92 -5.54 18.64
N GLU A 497 33.20 -5.18 17.57
CA GLU A 497 33.55 -4.07 16.67
C GLU A 497 32.31 -3.18 16.46
N PRO A 498 32.29 -1.93 16.98
CA PRO A 498 31.09 -1.08 16.97
C PRO A 498 30.47 -0.83 15.59
N TRP A 499 31.23 -1.02 14.50
CA TRP A 499 30.69 -0.88 13.14
C TRP A 499 29.56 -1.87 12.85
N TRP A 500 29.66 -3.13 13.27
CA TRP A 500 28.62 -4.11 12.98
C TRP A 500 27.35 -3.87 13.81
N VAL A 501 27.49 -3.28 14.99
CA VAL A 501 26.37 -2.74 15.78
C VAL A 501 25.66 -1.62 15.03
N VAL A 502 26.40 -0.71 14.39
CA VAL A 502 25.82 0.35 13.54
C VAL A 502 25.10 -0.26 12.33
N VAL A 503 25.71 -1.22 11.62
CA VAL A 503 25.08 -1.90 10.46
C VAL A 503 23.78 -2.62 10.86
N ALA A 504 23.79 -3.37 11.97
CA ALA A 504 22.58 -4.01 12.50
C ALA A 504 21.49 -3.00 12.90
N THR A 505 21.88 -1.87 13.49
CA THR A 505 20.94 -0.81 13.90
C THR A 505 20.34 -0.08 12.71
N LEU A 506 21.13 0.18 11.66
CA LEU A 506 20.65 0.77 10.40
C LEU A 506 19.65 -0.17 9.71
N ALA A 507 19.98 -1.46 9.57
CA ALA A 507 19.09 -2.45 8.96
C ALA A 507 17.76 -2.62 9.71
N TYR A 508 17.78 -2.52 11.05
CA TYR A 508 16.57 -2.42 11.86
C TYR A 508 15.78 -1.14 11.52
N ALA A 509 16.42 0.04 11.59
CA ALA A 509 15.76 1.33 11.46
C ALA A 509 15.19 1.59 10.04
N GLU A 510 15.94 1.26 8.99
CA GLU A 510 15.52 1.46 7.60
C GLU A 510 14.32 0.56 7.23
N THR A 511 14.32 -0.68 7.72
CA THR A 511 13.19 -1.61 7.55
C THR A 511 11.99 -1.19 8.43
N ALA A 512 12.22 -0.72 9.66
CA ALA A 512 11.16 -0.42 10.62
C ALA A 512 10.44 0.92 10.39
N TRP A 513 11.16 1.96 9.99
CA TRP A 513 10.66 3.35 9.94
C TRP A 513 10.60 3.92 8.53
N PHE A 514 11.47 3.47 7.62
CA PHE A 514 11.54 3.96 6.23
C PHE A 514 10.94 2.96 5.23
N GLY A 515 10.47 1.79 5.68
CA GLY A 515 9.81 0.78 4.86
C GLY A 515 10.71 0.10 3.83
N VAL A 516 12.04 0.16 4.01
CA VAL A 516 13.01 -0.43 3.09
C VAL A 516 12.81 -1.96 3.04
N PRO A 517 12.71 -2.59 1.85
CA PRO A 517 12.57 -4.04 1.75
C PRO A 517 13.78 -4.75 2.35
N PRO A 518 13.62 -5.81 3.17
CA PRO A 518 14.76 -6.44 3.87
C PRO A 518 15.88 -6.96 2.98
N ALA A 519 15.59 -7.37 1.74
CA ALA A 519 16.65 -7.75 0.78
C ALA A 519 17.54 -6.55 0.42
N VAL A 520 16.98 -5.35 0.29
CA VAL A 520 17.72 -4.10 0.07
C VAL A 520 18.55 -3.76 1.31
N ALA A 521 17.98 -3.89 2.52
CA ALA A 521 18.70 -3.67 3.78
C ALA A 521 19.91 -4.63 3.97
N ILE A 522 19.78 -5.90 3.57
CA ILE A 522 20.91 -6.86 3.57
C ILE A 522 21.98 -6.45 2.55
N ILE A 523 21.60 -5.99 1.37
CA ILE A 523 22.53 -5.51 0.33
C ILE A 523 23.24 -4.22 0.76
N LEU A 524 22.52 -3.26 1.35
CA LEU A 524 23.09 -2.05 1.94
C LEU A 524 24.07 -2.41 3.07
N GLY A 525 23.71 -3.38 3.92
CA GLY A 525 24.61 -3.99 4.89
C GLY A 525 25.91 -4.52 4.30
N ALA A 526 25.80 -5.29 3.21
CA ALA A 526 26.93 -5.85 2.49
C ALA A 526 27.85 -4.74 1.91
N ILE A 527 27.26 -3.67 1.36
CA ILE A 527 27.96 -2.47 0.87
C ILE A 527 28.65 -1.71 2.01
N LEU A 528 28.01 -1.57 3.18
CA LEU A 528 28.62 -1.00 4.38
C LEU A 528 29.79 -1.86 4.90
N GLY A 529 29.68 -3.19 4.78
CA GLY A 529 30.78 -4.13 5.03
C GLY A 529 31.97 -3.94 4.07
N LEU A 530 31.71 -3.79 2.78
CA LEU A 530 32.73 -3.42 1.78
C LEU A 530 33.38 -2.07 2.10
N GLY A 531 32.58 -1.06 2.45
CA GLY A 531 33.05 0.27 2.82
C GLY A 531 34.02 0.27 4.02
N TRP A 532 33.72 -0.53 5.04
CA TRP A 532 34.63 -0.78 6.17
C TRP A 532 35.98 -1.35 5.71
N ARG A 533 35.99 -2.32 4.79
CA ARG A 533 37.25 -2.89 4.27
C ARG A 533 38.03 -1.88 3.43
N CYS A 534 37.35 -1.06 2.61
CA CYS A 534 37.99 -0.02 1.80
C CYS A 534 38.59 1.11 2.66
N ALA A 535 38.06 1.34 3.87
CA ALA A 535 38.60 2.32 4.82
C ALA A 535 39.89 1.86 5.56
N ALA A 536 40.33 0.60 5.39
CA ALA A 536 41.44 0.01 6.16
C ALA A 536 42.62 -0.50 5.29
N PRO A 537 43.46 0.36 4.70
CA PRO A 537 44.62 -0.07 3.91
C PRO A 537 45.82 -0.51 4.77
N LEU A 538 46.41 -1.64 4.40
CA LEU A 538 47.85 -1.95 4.39
C LEU A 538 48.72 -1.31 5.50
N ALA A 539 48.92 -2.02 6.60
CA ALA A 539 50.05 -1.84 7.51
C ALA A 539 50.70 -3.21 7.78
N SER A 540 51.89 -3.45 7.23
CA SER A 540 52.63 -4.70 7.39
C SER A 540 53.53 -4.68 8.62
N GLY A 541 53.25 -5.58 9.58
CA GLY A 541 54.21 -5.99 10.62
C GLY A 541 53.97 -5.45 12.03
N GLY A 542 54.10 -6.36 13.02
CA GLY A 542 54.53 -6.01 14.38
C GLY A 542 53.46 -5.76 15.45
N ARG A 543 53.15 -6.81 16.22
CA ARG A 543 52.73 -6.80 17.65
C ARG A 543 51.66 -5.81 18.13
N ALA A 544 50.47 -6.38 18.36
CA ALA A 544 49.72 -6.34 19.62
C ALA A 544 49.26 -5.00 20.24
N SER A 545 47.94 -4.90 20.41
CA SER A 545 47.22 -4.14 21.45
C SER A 545 47.45 -2.63 21.55
N ARG A 546 46.53 -1.85 20.96
CA ARG A 546 46.13 -0.54 21.51
C ARG A 546 44.68 -0.21 21.17
N SER A 547 44.00 0.47 22.09
CA SER A 547 42.56 0.75 22.03
C SER A 547 42.17 1.55 20.79
N TYR A 548 41.03 1.20 20.21
CA TYR A 548 40.40 1.98 19.13
C TYR A 548 40.02 3.38 19.61
N SER A 549 40.26 4.37 18.75
CA SER A 549 39.78 5.75 18.91
C SER A 549 39.22 6.22 17.57
N PHE A 550 38.07 6.91 17.62
CA PHE A 550 37.21 7.18 16.46
C PHE A 550 37.74 8.33 15.55
N ARG A 551 38.98 8.21 15.07
CA ARG A 551 39.67 9.21 14.23
C ARG A 551 40.46 8.57 13.09
N ARG A 552 39.78 8.28 11.95
CA ARG A 552 40.20 8.57 10.55
C ARG A 552 39.30 7.87 9.51
N LEU A 553 38.12 8.42 9.25
CA LEU A 553 37.51 8.32 7.90
C LEU A 553 38.54 8.81 6.85
N PRO A 554 38.55 8.30 5.60
CA PRO A 554 39.62 8.53 4.63
C PRO A 554 40.02 9.99 4.45
N ARG A 555 41.34 10.24 4.35
CA ARG A 555 41.94 11.58 4.29
C ARG A 555 42.17 12.06 2.85
N SER A 556 41.11 12.11 2.06
CA SER A 556 40.98 13.20 1.10
C SER A 556 40.30 14.36 1.84
N SER A 557 41.09 15.38 2.22
CA SER A 557 40.51 16.60 2.80
C SER A 557 39.53 17.22 1.79
N THR A 558 39.96 17.23 0.53
CA THR A 558 39.21 17.64 -0.66
C THR A 558 37.84 16.96 -0.75
N PHE A 559 37.73 15.64 -0.61
CA PHE A 559 36.43 14.95 -0.72
C PHE A 559 35.46 15.33 0.41
N LYS A 560 35.95 15.41 1.66
CA LYS A 560 35.10 15.84 2.79
C LYS A 560 34.73 17.31 2.71
N PHE A 561 35.64 18.14 2.21
CA PHE A 561 35.41 19.56 1.97
C PHE A 561 34.41 19.77 0.82
N ILE A 562 34.52 19.02 -0.28
CA ILE A 562 33.55 19.00 -1.38
C ILE A 562 32.18 18.54 -0.86
N LEU A 563 32.10 17.45 -0.08
CA LEU A 563 30.84 16.96 0.47
C LEU A 563 30.21 17.94 1.47
N PHE A 564 31.02 18.57 2.31
CA PHE A 564 30.58 19.64 3.21
C PHE A 564 30.12 20.88 2.46
N LEU A 565 30.89 21.37 1.48
CA LEU A 565 30.51 22.48 0.61
C LEU A 565 29.24 22.17 -0.18
N PHE A 566 29.07 20.93 -0.66
CA PHE A 566 27.86 20.48 -1.34
C PHE A 566 26.65 20.56 -0.41
N PHE A 567 26.70 19.96 0.79
CA PHE A 567 25.59 20.05 1.74
C PHE A 567 25.35 21.46 2.29
N LEU A 568 26.40 22.28 2.44
CA LEU A 568 26.30 23.68 2.82
C LEU A 568 25.62 24.51 1.73
N TRP A 569 26.06 24.37 0.48
CA TRP A 569 25.43 24.99 -0.70
C TRP A 569 23.98 24.55 -0.86
N ASP A 570 23.70 23.25 -0.72
CA ASP A 570 22.37 22.67 -0.81
C ASP A 570 21.44 23.20 0.31
N SER A 571 21.96 23.39 1.52
CA SER A 571 21.25 23.99 2.64
C SER A 571 20.97 25.48 2.40
N ILE A 572 21.98 26.25 1.97
CA ILE A 572 21.84 27.68 1.61
C ILE A 572 20.82 27.85 0.47
N HIS A 573 20.84 26.97 -0.53
CA HIS A 573 19.89 26.95 -1.62
C HIS A 573 18.46 26.69 -1.12
N CYS A 574 18.24 25.70 -0.25
CA CYS A 574 16.92 25.43 0.32
C CYS A 574 16.43 26.58 1.21
N ILE A 575 17.30 27.23 1.98
CA ILE A 575 16.98 28.42 2.78
C ILE A 575 16.60 29.59 1.86
N SER A 576 17.33 29.80 0.76
CA SER A 576 17.00 30.82 -0.25
C SER A 576 15.63 30.57 -0.89
N LEU A 577 15.29 29.33 -1.26
CA LEU A 577 13.96 29.00 -1.79
C LEU A 577 12.84 29.23 -0.75
N TYR A 578 13.07 28.88 0.52
CA TYR A 578 12.14 29.16 1.61
C TYR A 578 11.89 30.66 1.79
N LEU A 579 12.94 31.48 1.75
CA LEU A 579 12.82 32.94 1.83
C LEU A 579 12.08 33.54 0.63
N HIS A 580 12.32 33.02 -0.59
CA HIS A 580 11.55 33.42 -1.77
C HIS A 580 10.07 33.04 -1.65
N GLN A 581 9.73 31.79 -1.29
CA GLN A 581 8.34 31.37 -1.09
C GLN A 581 7.64 32.23 -0.04
N ALA A 582 8.28 32.47 1.11
CA ALA A 582 7.72 33.27 2.20
C ALA A 582 7.58 34.76 1.85
N ALA A 583 8.36 35.28 0.89
CA ALA A 583 8.20 36.62 0.35
C ALA A 583 7.05 36.69 -0.67
N SER A 584 7.00 35.79 -1.65
CA SER A 584 5.95 35.78 -2.69
C SER A 584 4.55 35.60 -2.10
N LEU A 585 4.38 34.71 -1.12
CA LEU A 585 3.10 34.51 -0.40
C LEU A 585 2.74 35.65 0.57
N ARG A 586 3.60 36.65 0.73
CA ARG A 586 3.36 37.87 1.52
C ARG A 586 3.47 39.13 0.65
N GLY A 587 3.41 38.98 -0.67
CA GLY A 587 3.35 40.10 -1.60
C GLY A 587 2.14 41.00 -1.31
N LEU A 588 2.29 42.29 -1.60
CA LEU A 588 1.14 43.19 -1.66
C LEU A 588 0.13 42.66 -2.69
N PRO A 589 -1.18 42.94 -2.53
CA PRO A 589 -2.14 42.66 -3.59
C PRO A 589 -1.70 43.36 -4.90
N PRO A 590 -1.96 42.74 -6.05
CA PRO A 590 -1.65 43.33 -7.35
C PRO A 590 -2.43 44.63 -7.58
N ARG A 591 -2.07 45.36 -8.64
CA ARG A 591 -2.77 46.60 -8.99
C ARG A 591 -4.22 46.29 -9.38
N ARG A 592 -5.14 47.21 -9.08
CA ARG A 592 -6.51 47.16 -9.62
C ARG A 592 -6.47 47.03 -11.13
N ASN A 593 -7.16 46.02 -11.65
CA ASN A 593 -7.26 45.78 -13.08
C ASN A 593 -8.17 46.84 -13.73
N THR A 594 -7.82 47.27 -14.95
CA THR A 594 -8.60 48.23 -15.75
C THR A 594 -9.07 47.63 -17.08
N LYS A 595 -8.86 46.32 -17.28
CA LYS A 595 -9.31 45.56 -18.46
C LYS A 595 -10.77 45.13 -18.29
N ARG A 596 -11.53 45.08 -19.39
CA ARG A 596 -12.88 44.48 -19.41
C ARG A 596 -12.79 42.96 -19.46
N ILE A 597 -13.54 42.28 -18.60
CA ILE A 597 -13.46 40.83 -18.40
C ILE A 597 -14.76 40.14 -18.79
N TYR A 598 -14.65 39.14 -19.66
CA TYR A 598 -15.70 38.17 -19.91
C TYR A 598 -15.50 36.97 -18.97
N ILE A 599 -16.32 36.86 -17.93
CA ILE A 599 -16.29 35.73 -17.00
C ILE A 599 -17.10 34.59 -17.59
N ALA A 600 -16.48 33.40 -17.70
CA ALA A 600 -17.06 32.19 -18.25
C ALA A 600 -17.06 31.09 -17.18
N ALA A 601 -18.20 30.43 -16.94
CA ALA A 601 -18.28 29.30 -16.01
C ALA A 601 -19.13 28.14 -16.55
N GLN A 602 -18.82 26.93 -16.08
CA GLN A 602 -19.63 25.74 -16.30
C GLN A 602 -19.84 25.02 -14.96
N HIS A 603 -21.09 24.62 -14.68
CA HIS A 603 -21.44 23.88 -13.47
C HIS A 603 -22.16 22.56 -13.75
N TYR A 604 -21.94 21.59 -12.85
CA TYR A 604 -22.58 20.27 -12.85
C TYR A 604 -22.48 19.66 -11.44
N ASN A 605 -23.62 19.42 -10.79
CA ASN A 605 -23.72 18.99 -9.39
C ASN A 605 -22.88 19.85 -8.42
N SER A 606 -22.96 21.17 -8.61
CA SER A 606 -22.17 22.18 -7.90
C SER A 606 -22.96 22.94 -6.83
N ALA A 607 -24.24 22.60 -6.59
CA ALA A 607 -25.20 23.38 -5.79
C ALA A 607 -24.67 23.81 -4.42
N ARG A 608 -23.98 22.87 -3.74
CA ARG A 608 -23.37 23.11 -2.43
C ARG A 608 -22.24 24.14 -2.49
N LEU A 609 -21.37 24.06 -3.50
CA LEU A 609 -20.26 25.01 -3.65
C LEU A 609 -20.76 26.41 -4.01
N LEU A 610 -21.78 26.49 -4.88
CA LEU A 610 -22.44 27.74 -5.26
C LEU A 610 -22.98 28.48 -4.04
N ARG A 611 -23.83 27.82 -3.23
CA ARG A 611 -24.45 28.42 -2.04
C ARG A 611 -23.51 28.61 -0.85
N GLU A 612 -22.55 27.72 -0.61
CA GLU A 612 -21.62 27.87 0.52
C GLU A 612 -20.55 28.95 0.28
N TYR A 613 -20.26 29.30 -0.98
CA TYR A 613 -19.10 30.18 -1.26
C TYR A 613 -19.04 30.84 -2.64
N TRP A 614 -19.19 30.09 -3.75
CA TRP A 614 -18.81 30.56 -5.10
C TRP A 614 -19.64 31.76 -5.56
N ASN A 615 -20.93 31.82 -5.19
CA ASN A 615 -21.81 32.95 -5.50
C ASN A 615 -21.30 34.26 -4.85
N GLU A 616 -20.93 34.21 -3.56
CA GLU A 616 -20.39 35.36 -2.81
C GLU A 616 -19.01 35.78 -3.32
N ALA A 617 -18.18 34.81 -3.72
CA ALA A 617 -16.86 35.06 -4.31
C ALA A 617 -16.98 35.76 -5.68
N LEU A 618 -17.90 35.33 -6.54
CA LEU A 618 -18.19 36.00 -7.82
C LEU A 618 -18.77 37.40 -7.58
N TYR A 619 -19.73 37.55 -6.66
CA TYR A 619 -20.31 38.86 -6.32
C TYR A 619 -19.22 39.85 -5.87
N SER A 620 -18.34 39.41 -4.97
CA SER A 620 -17.20 40.18 -4.46
C SER A 620 -16.18 40.53 -5.56
N LEU A 621 -15.98 39.63 -6.53
CA LEU A 621 -15.11 39.85 -7.68
C LEU A 621 -15.68 40.91 -8.65
N VAL A 622 -16.97 40.83 -8.97
CA VAL A 622 -17.65 41.79 -9.86
C VAL A 622 -17.62 43.20 -9.26
N GLN A 623 -17.79 43.33 -7.94
CA GLN A 623 -17.71 44.63 -7.26
C GLN A 623 -16.31 45.26 -7.30
N GLU A 624 -15.23 44.48 -7.22
CA GLU A 624 -13.85 44.99 -7.28
C GLU A 624 -13.38 45.31 -8.71
N LEU A 625 -13.92 44.62 -9.71
CA LEU A 625 -13.65 44.87 -11.15
C LEU A 625 -14.48 46.02 -11.75
N GLY A 626 -15.61 46.37 -11.14
CA GLY A 626 -16.58 47.33 -11.68
C GLY A 626 -17.63 46.63 -12.57
N VAL A 627 -18.91 46.90 -12.28
CA VAL A 627 -20.08 46.27 -12.93
C VAL A 627 -20.09 46.50 -14.44
N GLU A 628 -19.62 47.67 -14.89
CA GLU A 628 -19.55 48.09 -16.29
C GLU A 628 -18.43 47.40 -17.10
N ASN A 629 -17.44 46.83 -16.40
CA ASN A 629 -16.28 46.18 -17.00
C ASN A 629 -16.45 44.65 -17.13
N VAL A 630 -17.53 44.08 -16.59
CA VAL A 630 -17.72 42.63 -16.50
C VAL A 630 -18.96 42.16 -17.29
N PHE A 631 -18.81 41.04 -17.98
CA PHE A 631 -19.93 40.20 -18.41
C PHE A 631 -19.82 38.82 -17.77
N VAL A 632 -20.94 38.22 -17.35
CA VAL A 632 -20.98 36.90 -16.71
C VAL A 632 -21.76 35.90 -17.56
N SER A 633 -21.07 34.92 -18.16
CA SER A 633 -21.66 33.81 -18.91
C SER A 633 -21.54 32.50 -18.12
N ILE A 634 -22.67 31.83 -17.86
CA ILE A 634 -22.71 30.57 -17.12
C ILE A 634 -23.54 29.53 -17.87
N TYR A 635 -23.01 28.32 -18.04
CA TYR A 635 -23.75 27.17 -18.55
C TYR A 635 -23.87 26.04 -17.51
N GLU A 636 -25.11 25.63 -17.22
CA GLU A 636 -25.41 24.46 -16.38
C GLU A 636 -25.61 23.22 -17.26
N SER A 637 -24.92 22.12 -16.96
CA SER A 637 -24.87 20.92 -17.81
C SER A 637 -25.65 19.71 -17.27
N GLY A 638 -26.92 19.89 -16.92
CA GLY A 638 -27.86 18.79 -16.69
C GLY A 638 -27.65 18.06 -15.36
N SER A 639 -27.46 18.83 -14.28
CA SER A 639 -27.30 18.37 -12.90
C SER A 639 -28.48 17.56 -12.36
N TYR A 640 -28.22 16.78 -11.30
CA TYR A 640 -29.22 16.02 -10.55
C TYR A 640 -29.51 16.58 -9.15
N ASP A 641 -28.85 17.68 -8.77
CA ASP A 641 -29.03 18.41 -7.52
C ASP A 641 -29.61 19.81 -7.77
N GLU A 642 -29.69 20.61 -6.72
CA GLU A 642 -30.26 21.98 -6.75
C GLU A 642 -29.36 23.02 -7.47
N THR A 643 -28.41 22.61 -8.34
CA THR A 643 -27.50 23.53 -9.05
C THR A 643 -28.27 24.54 -9.88
N GLN A 644 -29.31 24.10 -10.60
CA GLN A 644 -30.18 24.99 -11.38
C GLN A 644 -30.92 26.03 -10.51
N GLN A 645 -31.20 25.71 -9.24
CA GLN A 645 -31.82 26.66 -8.31
C GLN A 645 -30.77 27.63 -7.76
N ALA A 646 -29.60 27.14 -7.34
CA ALA A 646 -28.49 27.96 -6.86
C ALA A 646 -27.96 28.97 -7.91
N LEU A 647 -28.09 28.64 -9.20
CA LEU A 647 -27.78 29.54 -10.30
C LEU A 647 -28.87 30.60 -10.56
N ARG A 648 -30.16 30.27 -10.37
CA ARG A 648 -31.25 31.28 -10.42
C ARG A 648 -31.19 32.25 -9.24
N GLU A 649 -30.79 31.75 -8.06
CA GLU A 649 -30.50 32.56 -6.87
C GLU A 649 -29.34 33.55 -7.15
N LEU A 650 -28.26 33.09 -7.79
CA LEU A 650 -27.17 33.95 -8.26
C LEU A 650 -27.63 34.95 -9.33
N GLU A 651 -28.42 34.51 -10.30
CA GLU A 651 -28.89 35.35 -11.41
C GLU A 651 -29.69 36.55 -10.90
N ALA A 652 -30.62 36.34 -9.95
CA ALA A 652 -31.35 37.41 -9.30
C ALA A 652 -30.43 38.38 -8.53
N ASN A 653 -29.41 37.88 -7.83
CA ASN A 653 -28.45 38.72 -7.11
C ASN A 653 -27.59 39.58 -8.06
N LEU A 654 -27.18 39.04 -9.21
CA LEU A 654 -26.46 39.79 -10.26
C LEU A 654 -27.36 40.82 -10.96
N GLU A 655 -28.67 40.56 -11.04
CA GLU A 655 -29.66 41.50 -11.58
C GLU A 655 -29.89 42.71 -10.68
N VAL A 656 -29.90 42.52 -9.34
CA VAL A 656 -29.95 43.62 -8.37
C VAL A 656 -28.73 44.56 -8.48
N LEU A 657 -27.57 44.03 -8.87
CA LEU A 657 -26.37 44.83 -9.18
C LEU A 657 -26.34 45.42 -10.60
N ASN A 658 -27.34 45.15 -11.45
CA ASN A 658 -27.37 45.55 -12.87
C ASN A 658 -26.17 45.03 -13.69
N VAL A 659 -25.68 43.82 -13.37
CA VAL A 659 -24.57 43.16 -14.08
C VAL A 659 -25.05 42.56 -15.39
N LYS A 660 -24.31 42.78 -16.48
CA LYS A 660 -24.58 42.12 -17.77
C LYS A 660 -24.24 40.63 -17.66
N LYS A 661 -25.21 39.77 -17.95
CA LYS A 661 -25.13 38.33 -17.67
C LYS A 661 -25.93 37.51 -18.68
N GLU A 662 -25.57 36.23 -18.82
CA GLU A 662 -26.37 35.20 -19.46
C GLU A 662 -26.19 33.88 -18.70
N VAL A 663 -27.28 33.30 -18.19
CA VAL A 663 -27.27 32.04 -17.42
C VAL A 663 -28.14 31.01 -18.15
N VAL A 664 -27.49 30.04 -18.79
CA VAL A 664 -28.18 29.03 -19.60
C VAL A 664 -28.26 27.72 -18.81
N LEU A 665 -29.49 27.23 -18.59
CA LEU A 665 -29.76 25.98 -17.91
C LEU A 665 -30.09 24.87 -18.92
N SER A 666 -29.54 23.67 -18.75
CA SER A 666 -29.84 22.55 -19.65
C SER A 666 -31.22 21.95 -19.38
N GLU A 667 -32.03 21.82 -20.44
CA GLU A 667 -33.31 21.07 -20.41
C GLU A 667 -33.09 19.55 -20.35
N LEU A 668 -31.93 19.06 -20.79
CA LEU A 668 -31.57 17.64 -20.78
C LEU A 668 -30.61 17.34 -19.62
N THR A 669 -30.86 16.23 -18.91
CA THR A 669 -29.90 15.66 -17.96
C THR A 669 -28.80 14.89 -18.68
N HIS A 670 -27.66 14.68 -18.01
CA HIS A 670 -26.62 13.77 -18.51
C HIS A 670 -27.15 12.35 -18.83
N ARG A 671 -28.21 11.89 -18.17
CA ARG A 671 -28.81 10.58 -18.44
C ARG A 671 -29.47 10.53 -19.81
N GLU A 672 -30.10 11.62 -20.24
CA GLU A 672 -30.77 11.74 -21.53
C GLU A 672 -29.77 11.97 -22.67
N GLU A 673 -28.68 12.73 -22.45
CA GLU A 673 -27.57 12.83 -23.41
C GLU A 673 -26.85 11.47 -23.64
N ILE A 674 -26.78 10.60 -22.63
CA ILE A 674 -26.30 9.20 -22.79
C ILE A 674 -27.32 8.32 -23.52
N ALA A 675 -28.62 8.58 -23.36
CA ALA A 675 -29.70 7.79 -23.96
C ALA A 675 -30.12 8.27 -25.37
N ALA A 676 -29.65 9.44 -25.80
CA ALA A 676 -29.82 9.96 -27.15
C ALA A 676 -29.19 9.01 -28.19
N GLN A 677 -29.72 9.04 -29.42
CA GLN A 677 -29.15 8.26 -30.51
C GLN A 677 -27.70 8.69 -30.79
N PRO A 678 -26.79 7.76 -31.16
CA PRO A 678 -25.42 8.11 -31.51
C PRO A 678 -25.38 9.18 -32.60
N LYS A 679 -24.68 10.27 -32.31
CA LYS A 679 -24.30 11.29 -33.30
C LYS A 679 -23.10 10.74 -34.08
N GLU A 680 -22.92 11.13 -35.34
CA GLU A 680 -21.84 10.61 -36.21
C GLU A 680 -20.42 10.88 -35.65
N HIS A 681 -20.29 11.79 -34.68
CA HIS A 681 -19.04 12.13 -34.00
C HIS A 681 -19.13 12.04 -32.47
N GLY A 682 -17.99 11.75 -31.84
CA GLY A 682 -17.83 11.76 -30.38
C GLY A 682 -18.27 10.49 -29.66
N TRP A 683 -18.47 9.37 -30.37
CA TRP A 683 -18.79 8.06 -29.79
C TRP A 683 -17.69 7.04 -30.12
N ILE A 684 -17.55 5.99 -29.29
CA ILE A 684 -16.56 4.92 -29.52
C ILE A 684 -17.06 3.56 -29.03
N ASP A 685 -16.69 2.50 -29.75
CA ASP A 685 -16.88 1.11 -29.31
C ASP A 685 -15.89 0.73 -28.22
N THR A 686 -16.40 0.49 -27.01
CA THR A 686 -15.56 0.03 -25.90
C THR A 686 -15.19 -1.45 -26.05
N PRO A 687 -14.06 -1.93 -25.49
CA PRO A 687 -13.68 -3.36 -25.48
C PRO A 687 -14.65 -4.31 -24.75
N ALA A 688 -15.76 -3.79 -24.21
CA ALA A 688 -16.87 -4.56 -23.66
C ALA A 688 -17.99 -4.84 -24.69
N GLY A 689 -17.87 -4.34 -25.93
CA GLY A 689 -18.93 -4.42 -26.95
C GLY A 689 -20.07 -3.44 -26.72
N VAL A 690 -19.79 -2.30 -26.07
CA VAL A 690 -20.76 -1.24 -25.81
C VAL A 690 -20.28 0.05 -26.47
N HIS A 691 -21.09 0.59 -27.37
CA HIS A 691 -20.90 1.92 -27.97
C HIS A 691 -21.17 3.00 -26.91
N ALA A 692 -20.27 3.96 -26.72
CA ALA A 692 -20.35 4.93 -25.62
C ALA A 692 -19.87 6.34 -26.00
N LEU A 693 -20.57 7.35 -25.47
CA LEU A 693 -20.26 8.77 -25.63
C LEU A 693 -18.91 9.11 -24.99
N ARG A 694 -17.96 9.61 -25.78
CA ARG A 694 -16.63 10.04 -25.33
C ARG A 694 -16.75 11.29 -24.45
N ARG A 695 -16.00 11.31 -23.34
CA ARG A 695 -16.05 12.40 -22.34
C ARG A 695 -15.58 13.73 -22.93
N ILE A 696 -14.48 13.71 -23.67
CA ILE A 696 -13.77 14.92 -24.08
C ILE A 696 -14.52 15.72 -25.16
N PRO A 697 -14.99 15.12 -26.29
CA PRO A 697 -15.78 15.87 -27.28
C PRO A 697 -17.06 16.45 -26.68
N PHE A 698 -17.70 15.72 -25.77
CA PHE A 698 -18.88 16.18 -25.03
C PHE A 698 -18.58 17.41 -24.15
N LEU A 699 -17.57 17.34 -23.27
CA LEU A 699 -17.17 18.48 -22.42
C LEU A 699 -16.65 19.69 -23.23
N ALA A 700 -16.01 19.45 -24.38
CA ALA A 700 -15.63 20.51 -25.31
C ALA A 700 -16.86 21.20 -25.92
N SER A 701 -17.86 20.43 -26.36
CA SER A 701 -19.11 20.97 -26.92
C SER A 701 -19.88 21.83 -25.91
N ILE A 702 -19.87 21.47 -24.63
CA ILE A 702 -20.50 22.25 -23.56
C ILE A 702 -19.76 23.56 -23.32
N ARG A 703 -18.43 23.53 -23.10
CA ARG A 703 -17.67 24.77 -22.84
C ARG A 703 -17.80 25.77 -23.97
N ASN A 704 -17.86 25.34 -25.22
CA ASN A 704 -18.08 26.23 -26.36
C ASN A 704 -19.41 27.01 -26.29
N LYS A 705 -20.46 26.50 -25.63
CA LYS A 705 -21.72 27.25 -25.43
C LYS A 705 -21.51 28.52 -24.60
N VAL A 706 -20.64 28.46 -23.58
CA VAL A 706 -20.31 29.59 -22.69
C VAL A 706 -19.69 30.78 -23.46
N PHE A 707 -19.19 30.56 -24.68
CA PHE A 707 -18.58 31.60 -25.54
C PHE A 707 -19.52 32.15 -26.62
N GLN A 708 -20.71 31.59 -26.81
CA GLN A 708 -21.69 32.11 -27.77
C GLN A 708 -22.09 33.58 -27.51
N PRO A 709 -22.27 34.03 -26.24
CA PRO A 709 -22.56 35.44 -25.96
C PRO A 709 -21.39 36.38 -26.30
N LEU A 710 -20.14 35.96 -26.12
CA LEU A 710 -18.94 36.76 -26.42
C LEU A 710 -18.91 37.23 -27.88
N GLU A 711 -19.24 36.36 -28.82
CA GLU A 711 -19.30 36.71 -30.25
C GLU A 711 -20.51 37.59 -30.57
N ALA A 712 -21.68 37.29 -30.00
CA ALA A 712 -22.89 38.09 -30.18
C ALA A 712 -22.73 39.52 -29.63
N LEU A 713 -22.07 39.69 -28.49
CA LEU A 713 -21.72 40.98 -27.89
C LEU A 713 -20.69 41.74 -28.73
N THR A 714 -19.64 41.04 -29.19
CA THR A 714 -18.61 41.65 -30.06
C THR A 714 -19.22 42.16 -31.37
N ALA A 715 -20.18 41.42 -31.95
CA ALA A 715 -20.94 41.86 -33.13
C ALA A 715 -21.85 43.07 -32.86
N GLN A 716 -22.20 43.35 -31.59
CA GLN A 716 -22.92 44.54 -31.14
C GLN A 716 -21.98 45.70 -30.75
N GLY A 717 -20.66 45.53 -30.86
CA GLY A 717 -19.64 46.52 -30.48
C GLY A 717 -19.19 46.47 -29.01
N GLU A 718 -19.62 45.47 -28.24
CA GLU A 718 -19.18 45.25 -26.86
C GLU A 718 -17.91 44.40 -26.83
N HIS A 719 -16.76 45.06 -26.68
CA HIS A 719 -15.44 44.42 -26.66
C HIS A 719 -14.95 44.11 -25.23
N PHE A 720 -14.25 42.99 -25.09
CA PHE A 720 -13.60 42.55 -23.85
C PHE A 720 -12.12 42.26 -24.11
N ASP A 721 -11.25 42.50 -23.12
CA ASP A 721 -9.80 42.27 -23.27
C ASP A 721 -9.43 40.83 -22.90
N THR A 722 -10.09 40.27 -21.89
CA THR A 722 -9.71 39.03 -21.22
C THR A 722 -10.92 38.14 -20.95
N VAL A 723 -10.83 36.88 -21.32
CA VAL A 723 -11.70 35.80 -20.83
C VAL A 723 -11.13 35.29 -19.52
N LEU A 724 -11.96 35.22 -18.47
CA LEU A 724 -11.66 34.54 -17.23
C LEU A 724 -12.58 33.32 -17.11
N PHE A 725 -12.03 32.11 -17.28
CA PHE A 725 -12.78 30.88 -17.05
C PHE A 725 -12.65 30.44 -15.58
N LEU A 726 -13.80 30.17 -14.94
CA LEU A 726 -13.92 29.69 -13.57
C LEU A 726 -14.59 28.31 -13.55
N ASN A 727 -13.91 27.29 -13.03
CA ASN A 727 -14.54 25.99 -12.72
C ASN A 727 -15.36 26.07 -11.40
N ASP A 728 -15.91 24.92 -11.02
CA ASP A 728 -16.41 24.57 -9.69
C ASP A 728 -15.29 24.50 -8.61
N VAL A 729 -14.56 25.59 -8.42
CA VAL A 729 -13.53 25.76 -7.38
C VAL A 729 -13.78 26.97 -6.49
N ALA A 730 -13.39 26.88 -5.23
CA ALA A 730 -13.28 28.03 -4.33
C ALA A 730 -12.02 28.86 -4.68
N PHE A 731 -12.24 30.15 -4.91
CA PHE A 731 -11.27 31.23 -5.16
C PHE A 731 -11.67 32.48 -4.36
N ASN A 732 -10.78 33.46 -4.16
CA ASN A 732 -11.13 34.80 -3.69
C ASN A 732 -10.77 35.88 -4.74
N THR A 733 -11.17 37.14 -4.52
CA THR A 733 -10.91 38.24 -5.45
C THR A 733 -9.41 38.50 -5.69
N ASP A 734 -8.57 38.41 -4.65
CA ASP A 734 -7.10 38.57 -4.70
C ASP A 734 -6.43 37.39 -5.45
N ASP A 735 -6.97 36.17 -5.36
CA ASP A 735 -6.55 35.02 -6.19
C ASP A 735 -6.75 35.32 -7.69
N VAL A 736 -7.91 35.87 -8.05
CA VAL A 736 -8.25 36.21 -9.45
C VAL A 736 -7.43 37.41 -9.93
N LEU A 737 -7.25 38.44 -9.11
CA LEU A 737 -6.40 39.58 -9.49
C LEU A 737 -4.94 39.14 -9.67
N ARG A 738 -4.40 38.25 -8.81
CA ARG A 738 -3.05 37.66 -9.00
C ARG A 738 -2.97 36.79 -10.25
N LEU A 739 -4.04 36.09 -10.61
CA LEU A 739 -4.11 35.33 -11.86
C LEU A 739 -4.03 36.26 -13.07
N LEU A 740 -4.77 37.36 -13.05
CA LEU A 740 -4.82 38.35 -14.13
C LEU A 740 -3.48 39.10 -14.30
N ASP A 741 -2.77 39.37 -13.19
CA ASP A 741 -1.46 40.03 -13.11
C ASP A 741 -0.26 39.07 -13.36
N THR A 742 -0.51 37.78 -13.63
CA THR A 742 0.53 36.79 -13.93
C THR A 742 1.43 37.30 -15.07
N ASN A 743 2.76 37.25 -14.90
CA ASN A 743 3.73 37.70 -15.90
C ASN A 743 3.44 39.14 -16.40
N ASP A 744 3.21 40.08 -15.47
CA ASP A 744 2.87 41.48 -15.71
C ASP A 744 1.63 41.68 -16.63
N GLY A 745 0.74 40.68 -16.68
CA GLY A 745 -0.45 40.69 -17.51
C GLY A 745 -0.23 40.33 -18.99
N ASP A 746 0.96 39.82 -19.37
CA ASP A 746 1.28 39.36 -20.73
C ASP A 746 1.46 37.84 -20.80
N TYR A 747 0.44 37.16 -21.36
CA TYR A 747 0.40 35.71 -21.57
C TYR A 747 -0.60 35.34 -22.67
N ALA A 748 -0.47 34.11 -23.20
CA ALA A 748 -1.51 33.47 -24.01
C ALA A 748 -2.57 32.81 -23.13
N ALA A 749 -2.16 32.26 -21.98
CA ALA A 749 -3.01 31.82 -20.89
C ALA A 749 -2.26 31.86 -19.55
N ALA A 750 -2.97 32.17 -18.47
CA ALA A 750 -2.49 32.05 -17.09
C ALA A 750 -3.45 31.16 -16.28
N CYS A 751 -2.94 30.20 -15.50
CA CYS A 751 -3.76 29.26 -14.72
C CYS A 751 -3.41 29.24 -13.22
N SER A 752 -4.39 28.94 -12.36
CA SER A 752 -4.19 28.65 -10.92
C SER A 752 -3.64 27.24 -10.65
N LEU A 753 -3.38 26.87 -9.40
CA LEU A 753 -3.19 25.48 -8.96
C LEU A 753 -4.42 24.96 -8.21
N ASP A 754 -4.97 23.81 -8.61
CA ASP A 754 -6.18 23.22 -8.01
C ASP A 754 -5.93 22.08 -7.03
N PHE A 755 -6.70 22.05 -5.94
CA PHE A 755 -6.58 21.05 -4.89
C PHE A 755 -7.93 20.42 -4.52
N SER A 756 -7.99 19.09 -4.60
CA SER A 756 -9.08 18.30 -4.01
C SER A 756 -8.67 17.72 -2.64
N LYS A 757 -7.40 17.31 -2.50
CA LYS A 757 -6.81 16.70 -1.30
C LYS A 757 -5.37 17.21 -1.08
N PRO A 758 -5.19 18.41 -0.51
CA PRO A 758 -3.86 18.94 -0.18
C PRO A 758 -3.00 17.93 0.61
N PRO A 759 -1.68 17.84 0.36
CA PRO A 759 -0.87 18.70 -0.51
C PRO A 759 -0.80 18.24 -1.98
N GLN A 760 -1.66 17.32 -2.42
CA GLN A 760 -1.70 16.85 -3.81
C GLN A 760 -2.57 17.78 -4.67
N PHE A 761 -1.98 18.39 -5.70
CA PHE A 761 -2.76 19.09 -6.72
C PHE A 761 -3.56 18.09 -7.57
N TYR A 762 -4.68 18.54 -8.15
CA TYR A 762 -5.69 17.66 -8.72
C TYR A 762 -5.54 17.44 -10.23
N ASP A 763 -5.53 18.50 -11.05
CA ASP A 763 -5.53 18.35 -12.51
C ASP A 763 -4.13 18.04 -13.07
N THR A 764 -3.74 16.77 -12.95
CA THR A 764 -2.60 16.17 -13.66
C THR A 764 -2.90 15.87 -15.13
N PHE A 765 -4.15 16.03 -15.60
CA PHE A 765 -4.54 15.59 -16.94
C PHE A 765 -4.34 16.68 -17.99
N ALA A 766 -4.65 17.94 -17.71
CA ALA A 766 -4.36 19.07 -18.59
C ALA A 766 -2.97 19.69 -18.39
N LEU A 767 -2.40 19.62 -17.18
CA LEU A 767 -1.11 20.26 -16.88
C LEU A 767 0.08 19.54 -17.55
N ARG A 768 0.88 20.27 -18.35
CA ARG A 768 2.14 19.78 -18.96
C ARG A 768 3.26 20.79 -18.78
N ASP A 769 4.47 20.30 -18.48
CA ASP A 769 5.63 21.16 -18.26
C ASP A 769 6.13 21.85 -19.54
N SER A 770 7.13 22.73 -19.45
CA SER A 770 7.67 23.51 -20.57
C SER A 770 8.32 22.67 -21.71
N LYS A 771 8.22 21.35 -21.67
CA LYS A 771 8.64 20.41 -22.73
C LYS A 771 7.52 19.46 -23.18
N GLY A 772 6.30 19.63 -22.69
CA GLY A 772 5.19 18.72 -22.96
C GLY A 772 5.13 17.50 -22.05
N HIS A 773 5.99 17.39 -21.03
CA HIS A 773 5.97 16.23 -20.13
C HIS A 773 4.88 16.35 -19.05
N GLU A 774 4.34 15.21 -18.62
CA GLU A 774 3.57 15.11 -17.38
C GLU A 774 4.40 15.51 -16.15
N THR A 775 3.73 15.95 -15.08
CA THR A 775 4.37 16.25 -13.80
C THR A 775 5.00 15.00 -13.19
N ILE A 776 6.18 15.14 -12.59
CA ILE A 776 6.92 14.02 -11.96
C ILE A 776 6.43 13.71 -10.54
N MET A 777 5.62 14.60 -9.95
CA MET A 777 5.01 14.44 -8.63
C MET A 777 3.79 15.38 -8.49
N GLN A 778 2.76 14.94 -7.76
CA GLN A 778 1.58 15.74 -7.41
C GLN A 778 1.83 16.75 -6.27
N THR A 779 3.05 16.80 -5.75
CA THR A 779 3.49 17.75 -4.71
C THR A 779 4.59 18.65 -5.26
N TRP A 780 4.78 19.82 -4.67
CA TRP A 780 5.86 20.74 -5.04
C TRP A 780 7.23 20.03 -5.00
N PRO A 781 8.18 20.30 -5.93
CA PRO A 781 8.14 21.31 -7.00
C PRO A 781 7.57 20.82 -8.35
N TYR A 782 6.75 19.76 -8.36
CA TYR A 782 5.91 19.26 -9.48
C TYR A 782 6.63 18.76 -10.76
N PHE A 783 7.56 19.52 -11.34
CA PHE A 783 7.95 19.41 -12.76
C PHE A 783 9.27 18.68 -13.03
N ARG A 784 9.37 18.09 -14.24
CA ARG A 784 10.58 17.43 -14.75
C ARG A 784 11.53 18.42 -15.44
N SER A 785 11.00 19.29 -16.31
CA SER A 785 11.78 20.29 -17.04
C SER A 785 12.58 21.21 -16.11
N TYR A 786 13.62 21.85 -16.64
CA TYR A 786 14.38 22.82 -15.86
C TYR A 786 13.58 24.11 -15.65
N ALA A 787 12.98 24.68 -16.71
CA ALA A 787 12.33 25.99 -16.65
C ALA A 787 11.11 26.01 -15.73
N SER A 788 10.15 25.09 -15.92
CA SER A 788 8.95 25.00 -15.09
C SER A 788 9.31 24.76 -13.62
N ARG A 789 10.22 23.81 -13.35
CA ARG A 789 10.62 23.53 -11.97
C ARG A 789 11.38 24.70 -11.34
N HIS A 790 12.27 25.38 -12.06
CA HIS A 790 13.04 26.51 -11.53
C HIS A 790 12.12 27.67 -11.11
N ALA A 791 11.08 27.95 -11.89
CA ALA A 791 10.06 28.94 -11.54
C ALA A 791 9.18 28.47 -10.36
N ALA A 792 8.71 27.22 -10.38
CA ALA A 792 7.89 26.66 -9.31
C ALA A 792 8.63 26.58 -7.97
N GLU A 793 9.93 26.26 -7.99
CA GLU A 793 10.84 26.31 -6.84
C GLU A 793 10.86 27.70 -6.17
N ARG A 794 10.60 28.78 -6.92
CA ARG A 794 10.77 30.19 -6.50
C ARG A 794 9.45 30.97 -6.39
N PHE A 795 8.31 30.31 -6.62
CA PHE A 795 7.00 30.96 -6.69
C PHE A 795 6.93 32.11 -7.73
N LEU A 796 7.58 31.90 -8.88
CA LEU A 796 7.49 32.76 -10.07
C LEU A 796 6.45 32.20 -11.06
N PRO A 797 5.93 33.00 -12.02
CA PRO A 797 5.14 32.49 -13.14
C PRO A 797 5.83 31.32 -13.83
N VAL A 798 5.18 30.16 -13.84
CA VAL A 798 5.78 28.89 -14.25
C VAL A 798 5.50 28.65 -15.73
N PRO A 799 6.51 28.71 -16.64
CA PRO A 799 6.28 28.42 -18.04
C PRO A 799 5.89 26.95 -18.21
N VAL A 800 4.80 26.70 -18.91
CA VAL A 800 4.18 25.39 -19.17
C VAL A 800 3.80 25.30 -20.65
N THR A 801 3.47 24.09 -21.13
CA THR A 801 2.88 23.92 -22.48
C THR A 801 1.36 23.87 -22.46
N SER A 802 0.77 23.62 -21.29
CA SER A 802 -0.67 23.65 -21.04
C SER A 802 -0.94 23.62 -19.53
N CYS A 803 -2.06 24.21 -19.12
CA CYS A 803 -2.57 24.16 -17.75
C CYS A 803 -4.09 24.41 -17.75
N TRP A 804 -4.79 24.05 -16.68
CA TRP A 804 -6.19 24.45 -16.50
C TRP A 804 -6.53 24.65 -15.04
N ASN A 805 -6.43 23.59 -14.24
CA ASN A 805 -6.18 23.70 -12.79
C ASN A 805 -7.08 24.69 -12.02
N GLY A 806 -8.38 24.70 -12.33
CA GLY A 806 -9.44 25.41 -11.60
C GLY A 806 -9.86 26.77 -12.18
N MET A 807 -8.91 27.66 -12.49
CA MET A 807 -9.18 28.97 -13.08
C MET A 807 -8.16 29.29 -14.17
N VAL A 808 -8.62 29.89 -15.27
CA VAL A 808 -7.75 30.28 -16.41
C VAL A 808 -8.12 31.66 -16.93
N ALA A 809 -7.14 32.57 -17.02
CA ALA A 809 -7.26 33.83 -17.74
C ALA A 809 -6.60 33.71 -19.14
N MET A 810 -7.28 34.20 -20.18
CA MET A 810 -6.80 34.23 -21.58
C MET A 810 -7.18 35.56 -22.24
N PRO A 811 -6.38 36.11 -23.16
CA PRO A 811 -6.84 37.21 -24.02
C PRO A 811 -8.13 36.82 -24.76
N ALA A 812 -9.05 37.76 -24.97
CA ALA A 812 -10.30 37.47 -25.68
C ALA A 812 -10.12 37.33 -27.21
N GLU A 813 -9.12 38.03 -27.78
CA GLU A 813 -8.82 38.08 -29.23
C GLU A 813 -8.88 36.71 -29.95
N PRO A 814 -8.26 35.62 -29.46
CA PRO A 814 -8.29 34.32 -30.16
C PRO A 814 -9.69 33.73 -30.30
N PHE A 815 -10.63 34.05 -29.40
CA PHE A 815 -12.01 33.54 -29.43
C PHE A 815 -12.89 34.26 -30.46
N LEU A 816 -12.39 35.32 -31.09
CA LEU A 816 -13.11 36.24 -31.97
C LEU A 816 -12.59 36.12 -33.42
N GLY A 817 -13.09 35.16 -34.18
CA GLY A 817 -12.51 34.83 -35.50
C GLY A 817 -13.36 34.01 -36.47
N GLY A 818 -14.65 33.82 -36.22
CA GLY A 818 -15.52 32.98 -37.05
C GLY A 818 -14.94 31.55 -37.21
N ASP A 819 -14.78 31.09 -38.45
CA ASP A 819 -14.19 29.78 -38.79
C ASP A 819 -12.77 29.53 -38.24
N ARG A 820 -12.07 30.59 -37.79
CA ARG A 820 -10.73 30.51 -37.17
C ARG A 820 -10.72 30.84 -35.68
N ALA A 821 -11.87 31.01 -35.07
CA ALA A 821 -11.98 31.31 -33.66
C ALA A 821 -11.54 30.12 -32.79
N LEU A 822 -10.88 30.41 -31.67
CA LEU A 822 -10.45 29.43 -30.70
C LEU A 822 -11.67 28.77 -30.04
N ARG A 823 -11.66 27.43 -29.99
CA ARG A 823 -12.72 26.59 -29.45
C ARG A 823 -12.12 25.39 -28.72
N PHE A 824 -12.85 24.85 -27.76
CA PHE A 824 -12.54 23.55 -27.18
C PHE A 824 -12.87 22.45 -28.19
N ARG A 825 -12.02 21.42 -28.24
CA ARG A 825 -12.23 20.19 -29.02
C ARG A 825 -11.72 18.97 -28.25
N GLY A 826 -12.18 17.79 -28.64
CA GLY A 826 -11.49 16.52 -28.34
C GLY A 826 -10.54 16.10 -29.46
N THR A 827 -9.97 14.91 -29.34
CA THR A 827 -9.26 14.28 -30.47
C THR A 827 -10.25 13.80 -31.54
N ASN A 828 -9.81 13.74 -32.80
CA ASN A 828 -10.60 13.16 -33.89
C ASN A 828 -11.01 11.71 -33.56
N ASP A 829 -12.22 11.29 -33.89
CA ASP A 829 -12.71 9.93 -33.57
C ASP A 829 -11.79 8.84 -34.17
N SER A 830 -11.26 9.05 -35.38
CA SER A 830 -10.27 8.14 -35.98
C SER A 830 -8.95 8.05 -35.21
N LEU A 831 -8.55 9.10 -34.48
CA LEU A 831 -7.38 9.05 -33.58
C LEU A 831 -7.72 8.36 -32.25
N ALA A 832 -8.96 8.53 -31.77
CA ALA A 832 -9.48 7.84 -30.59
C ALA A 832 -9.61 6.32 -30.78
N GLU A 833 -9.83 5.83 -32.01
CA GLU A 833 -9.75 4.40 -32.35
C GLU A 833 -8.37 3.78 -32.07
N HIS A 834 -7.28 4.56 -32.16
CA HIS A 834 -5.96 4.14 -31.71
C HIS A 834 -5.81 4.17 -30.18
N HIS A 835 -6.90 4.37 -29.43
CA HIS A 835 -6.94 4.44 -27.98
C HIS A 835 -6.03 5.58 -27.47
N LEU A 836 -6.23 6.77 -28.08
CA LEU A 836 -5.56 8.03 -27.77
C LEU A 836 -6.60 9.13 -27.54
N GLU A 837 -6.66 9.61 -26.30
CA GLU A 837 -7.55 10.70 -25.87
C GLU A 837 -6.70 11.84 -25.30
N GLY A 838 -7.15 13.09 -25.43
CA GLY A 838 -6.42 14.27 -24.96
C GLY A 838 -7.35 15.26 -24.26
N SER A 839 -6.90 15.92 -23.20
CA SER A 839 -7.74 16.87 -22.46
C SER A 839 -8.13 18.06 -23.33
N GLU A 840 -9.41 18.41 -23.40
CA GLU A 840 -9.91 19.58 -24.12
C GLU A 840 -9.31 20.88 -23.57
N CYS A 841 -9.06 20.90 -22.25
CA CYS A 841 -8.38 21.96 -21.53
C CYS A 841 -6.87 22.00 -21.75
N CYS A 842 -6.30 20.99 -22.41
CA CYS A 842 -4.92 20.99 -22.91
C CYS A 842 -4.87 21.36 -24.40
N LEU A 843 -5.74 20.74 -25.22
CA LEU A 843 -5.76 20.95 -26.68
C LEU A 843 -6.00 22.41 -27.07
N ILE A 844 -6.83 23.15 -26.31
CA ILE A 844 -7.03 24.60 -26.52
C ILE A 844 -5.71 25.40 -26.49
N HIS A 845 -4.70 24.96 -25.74
CA HIS A 845 -3.38 25.61 -25.71
C HIS A 845 -2.52 25.30 -26.94
N ALA A 846 -2.70 24.12 -27.54
CA ALA A 846 -2.07 23.74 -28.80
C ALA A 846 -2.67 24.50 -30.00
N ASP A 847 -3.97 24.77 -29.93
CA ASP A 847 -4.71 25.48 -30.98
C ASP A 847 -4.62 27.02 -30.85
N ASN A 848 -4.34 27.55 -29.66
CA ASN A 848 -4.24 28.99 -29.41
C ASN A 848 -3.02 29.63 -30.12
N PRO A 849 -3.23 30.55 -31.09
CA PRO A 849 -2.14 31.14 -31.88
C PRO A 849 -1.24 32.11 -31.08
N LEU A 850 -1.62 32.49 -29.86
CA LEU A 850 -0.80 33.30 -28.97
C LEU A 850 0.18 32.46 -28.15
N SER A 851 -0.05 31.15 -27.97
CA SER A 851 0.78 30.27 -27.13
C SER A 851 2.27 30.32 -27.49
N ALA A 852 2.58 30.32 -28.79
CA ALA A 852 3.95 30.40 -29.31
C ALA A 852 4.58 31.82 -29.24
N LYS A 853 3.79 32.86 -28.98
CA LYS A 853 4.22 34.27 -28.94
C LYS A 853 4.37 34.81 -27.52
N LYS A 854 3.36 34.57 -26.67
CA LYS A 854 3.26 35.08 -25.30
C LYS A 854 3.54 34.04 -24.22
N GLY A 855 3.55 32.74 -24.57
CA GLY A 855 3.72 31.66 -23.60
C GLY A 855 2.50 31.41 -22.71
N ILE A 856 2.53 30.31 -21.97
CA ILE A 856 1.47 29.89 -21.05
C ILE A 856 2.09 29.71 -19.67
N PHE A 857 1.43 30.23 -18.64
CA PHE A 857 1.98 30.30 -17.29
C PHE A 857 1.04 29.71 -16.24
N LEU A 858 1.54 28.77 -15.44
CA LEU A 858 0.91 28.38 -14.20
C LEU A 858 1.37 29.34 -13.09
N ASN A 859 0.45 29.98 -12.36
CA ASN A 859 0.77 30.89 -11.26
C ASN A 859 0.72 30.14 -9.91
N PRO A 860 1.87 29.87 -9.26
CA PRO A 860 1.93 29.07 -8.03
C PRO A 860 1.48 29.84 -6.78
N THR A 861 1.25 31.15 -6.88
CA THR A 861 0.68 31.97 -5.80
C THR A 861 -0.86 31.92 -5.77
N VAL A 862 -1.49 31.49 -6.86
CA VAL A 862 -2.96 31.37 -6.99
C VAL A 862 -3.34 29.92 -6.77
N GLN A 863 -3.97 29.62 -5.63
CA GLN A 863 -4.29 28.24 -5.23
C GLN A 863 -5.79 28.12 -4.93
N VAL A 864 -6.47 27.17 -5.56
CA VAL A 864 -7.94 27.03 -5.52
C VAL A 864 -8.34 25.63 -5.09
N GLY A 865 -9.54 25.48 -4.52
CA GLY A 865 -9.97 24.22 -3.90
C GLY A 865 -11.37 23.77 -4.33
N TYR A 866 -11.53 22.51 -4.73
CA TYR A 866 -12.86 21.92 -5.05
C TYR A 866 -13.80 21.78 -3.83
N ASN A 867 -13.37 22.25 -2.66
CA ASN A 867 -14.18 22.38 -1.45
C ASN A 867 -13.48 23.33 -0.48
N MET A 868 -14.26 23.94 0.41
CA MET A 868 -13.78 24.91 1.40
C MET A 868 -12.68 24.36 2.32
N THR A 869 -12.74 23.07 2.67
CA THR A 869 -11.70 22.42 3.50
C THR A 869 -10.35 22.35 2.78
N ALA A 870 -10.34 22.04 1.48
CA ALA A 870 -9.12 22.03 0.66
C ALA A 870 -8.56 23.43 0.46
N TYR A 871 -9.42 24.42 0.20
CA TYR A 871 -9.06 25.83 0.04
C TYR A 871 -8.43 26.42 1.32
N ASN A 872 -9.08 26.22 2.46
CA ASN A 872 -8.57 26.69 3.75
C ASN A 872 -7.28 25.96 4.17
N ALA A 873 -7.07 24.71 3.76
CA ALA A 873 -5.84 24.00 4.06
C ALA A 873 -4.62 24.58 3.32
N VAL A 874 -4.76 25.02 2.06
CA VAL A 874 -3.65 25.63 1.29
C VAL A 874 -3.39 27.10 1.64
N HIS A 875 -4.38 27.80 2.20
CA HIS A 875 -4.22 29.17 2.74
C HIS A 875 -3.89 29.23 4.24
N SER A 876 -3.82 28.08 4.93
CA SER A 876 -3.47 28.03 6.35
C SER A 876 -2.02 28.50 6.61
N PRO A 877 -1.70 29.06 7.78
CA PRO A 877 -0.31 29.37 8.14
C PRO A 877 0.64 28.15 8.07
N ASP A 878 0.10 26.95 8.30
CA ASP A 878 0.81 25.66 8.21
C ASP A 878 1.06 25.16 6.77
N ALA A 879 0.49 25.83 5.76
CA ALA A 879 0.72 25.53 4.34
C ALA A 879 2.13 25.96 3.87
N ILE A 880 2.75 26.94 4.54
CA ILE A 880 4.13 27.33 4.27
C ILE A 880 5.05 26.15 4.62
N MET A 881 5.71 25.58 3.61
CA MET A 881 6.52 24.39 3.77
C MET A 881 7.72 24.65 4.70
N SER A 882 7.81 23.90 5.79
CA SER A 882 8.99 23.95 6.65
C SER A 882 10.27 23.57 5.87
N PRO A 883 11.44 24.16 6.19
CA PRO A 883 12.69 23.87 5.47
C PRO A 883 13.05 22.39 5.37
N ILE A 884 12.65 21.58 6.36
CA ILE A 884 12.84 20.12 6.37
C ILE A 884 11.96 19.42 5.32
N ARG A 885 10.67 19.81 5.21
CA ARG A 885 9.77 19.30 4.16
C ARG A 885 10.25 19.73 2.78
N MET A 886 10.71 20.97 2.65
CA MET A 886 11.26 21.52 1.41
C MET A 886 12.51 20.75 0.96
N TYR A 887 13.44 20.49 1.88
CA TYR A 887 14.65 19.68 1.63
C TYR A 887 14.28 18.26 1.14
N ALA A 888 13.35 17.60 1.84
CA ALA A 888 12.87 16.27 1.45
C ALA A 888 12.22 16.25 0.06
N ALA A 889 11.37 17.24 -0.26
CA ALA A 889 10.69 17.36 -1.55
C ALA A 889 11.67 17.61 -2.71
N ILE A 890 12.67 18.48 -2.52
CA ILE A 890 13.74 18.72 -3.51
C ILE A 890 14.52 17.43 -3.78
N TRP A 891 14.90 16.68 -2.73
CA TRP A 891 15.63 15.43 -2.87
C TRP A 891 14.79 14.30 -3.47
N GLN A 892 13.51 14.17 -3.10
CA GLN A 892 12.58 13.27 -3.76
C GLN A 892 12.46 13.58 -5.26
N SER A 893 12.37 14.86 -5.63
CA SER A 893 12.33 15.30 -7.03
C SER A 893 13.65 15.00 -7.76
N ARG A 894 14.82 15.16 -7.12
CA ARG A 894 16.12 14.75 -7.68
C ARG A 894 16.18 13.24 -7.93
N ILE A 895 15.83 12.43 -6.93
CA ILE A 895 15.84 10.97 -7.00
C ILE A 895 14.89 10.45 -8.08
N LEU A 896 13.66 10.97 -8.15
CA LEU A 896 12.71 10.59 -9.20
C LEU A 896 13.21 10.97 -10.60
N ARG A 897 13.84 12.14 -10.79
CA ARG A 897 14.44 12.52 -12.08
C ARG A 897 15.62 11.61 -12.49
N TRP A 898 16.36 11.05 -11.54
CA TRP A 898 17.46 10.11 -11.82
C TRP A 898 16.99 8.67 -12.06
N LEU A 899 15.92 8.23 -11.40
CA LEU A 899 15.43 6.84 -11.47
C LEU A 899 14.30 6.61 -12.49
N THR A 900 13.68 7.67 -13.03
CA THR A 900 12.55 7.56 -13.96
C THR A 900 12.77 8.37 -15.24
N THR A 901 12.41 7.79 -16.38
CA THR A 901 12.38 8.46 -17.69
C THR A 901 10.95 8.46 -18.24
N PRO A 902 10.46 9.56 -18.85
CA PRO A 902 9.12 9.60 -19.41
C PRO A 902 9.02 8.86 -20.76
N TRP A 903 10.18 8.63 -21.41
CA TRP A 903 10.35 8.06 -22.75
C TRP A 903 9.49 6.80 -23.02
N PHE A 904 9.43 5.86 -22.07
CA PHE A 904 8.64 4.63 -22.24
C PHE A 904 7.11 4.85 -22.31
N LYS A 905 6.59 5.93 -21.72
CA LYS A 905 5.16 6.27 -21.81
C LYS A 905 4.90 7.12 -23.06
N GLU A 906 5.74 8.12 -23.29
CA GLU A 906 5.63 9.06 -24.41
C GLU A 906 5.80 8.35 -25.76
N GLN A 907 6.73 7.39 -25.88
CA GLN A 907 6.91 6.62 -27.11
C GLN A 907 5.67 5.82 -27.49
N VAL A 908 4.92 5.25 -26.52
CA VAL A 908 3.69 4.48 -26.82
C VAL A 908 2.57 5.36 -27.37
N VAL A 909 2.57 6.65 -27.03
CA VAL A 909 1.69 7.66 -27.65
C VAL A 909 2.22 8.00 -29.05
N HIS A 910 3.50 8.38 -29.14
CA HIS A 910 4.16 8.81 -30.38
C HIS A 910 4.09 7.79 -31.52
N ASP A 911 4.37 6.51 -31.23
CA ASP A 911 4.33 5.42 -32.21
C ASP A 911 2.90 5.15 -32.72
N ARG A 912 1.87 5.50 -31.92
CA ARG A 912 0.45 5.40 -32.32
C ARG A 912 -0.03 6.62 -33.10
N VAL A 913 0.38 7.83 -32.70
CA VAL A 913 0.10 9.06 -33.48
C VAL A 913 0.68 8.89 -34.88
N LYS A 914 1.97 8.52 -35.00
CA LYS A 914 2.60 8.24 -36.30
C LYS A 914 1.90 7.16 -37.11
N LYS A 915 1.32 6.14 -36.48
CA LYS A 915 0.51 5.14 -37.18
C LYS A 915 -0.75 5.79 -37.78
N TRP A 916 -1.49 6.54 -36.97
CA TRP A 916 -2.69 7.25 -37.41
C TRP A 916 -2.41 8.29 -38.50
N GLU A 917 -1.34 9.09 -38.36
CA GLU A 917 -0.89 10.05 -39.39
C GLU A 917 -0.57 9.33 -40.72
N GLY A 918 0.07 8.15 -40.65
CA GLY A 918 0.38 7.33 -41.82
C GLY A 918 -0.83 6.62 -42.45
N GLU A 919 -1.89 6.35 -41.68
CA GLU A 919 -3.12 5.68 -42.16
C GLU A 919 -4.19 6.68 -42.65
N THR A 920 -4.20 7.92 -42.15
CA THR A 920 -5.21 8.94 -42.47
C THR A 920 -4.68 10.14 -43.26
N GLY A 921 -3.37 10.41 -43.24
CA GLY A 921 -2.80 11.67 -43.70
C GLY A 921 -3.08 12.87 -42.79
N GLY A 922 -3.71 12.66 -41.62
CA GLY A 922 -3.96 13.68 -40.61
C GLY A 922 -2.69 14.10 -39.85
N ARG A 923 -2.85 15.09 -38.97
CA ARG A 923 -1.81 15.57 -38.04
C ARG A 923 -2.46 16.18 -36.80
N GLU A 924 -1.95 15.85 -35.61
CA GLU A 924 -2.45 16.39 -34.33
C GLU A 924 -1.39 17.34 -33.72
N PRO A 925 -1.61 18.67 -33.70
CA PRO A 925 -0.67 19.62 -33.10
C PRO A 925 -0.54 19.46 -31.57
N GLY A 926 -1.55 18.90 -30.91
CA GLY A 926 -1.61 18.69 -29.47
C GLY A 926 -1.07 17.35 -28.98
N GLU A 927 -0.07 16.73 -29.65
CA GLU A 927 0.47 15.40 -29.29
C GLU A 927 0.80 15.27 -27.78
N TYR A 928 1.37 16.31 -27.17
CA TYR A 928 1.74 16.35 -25.74
C TYR A 928 0.54 16.32 -24.78
N CYS A 929 -0.67 16.60 -25.26
CA CYS A 929 -1.92 16.46 -24.51
C CYS A 929 -2.42 15.01 -24.45
N LEU A 930 -1.98 14.15 -25.38
CA LEU A 930 -2.53 12.81 -25.58
C LEU A 930 -2.05 11.82 -24.51
N VAL A 931 -2.95 10.91 -24.12
CA VAL A 931 -2.65 9.78 -23.25
C VAL A 931 -3.14 8.46 -23.85
N ASN A 932 -2.46 7.37 -23.50
CA ASN A 932 -2.86 5.99 -23.82
C ASN A 932 -3.98 5.51 -22.87
N GLU A 933 -5.09 6.25 -22.82
CA GLU A 933 -6.30 5.96 -22.04
C GLU A 933 -7.52 6.48 -22.82
N MET A 934 -8.68 5.84 -22.66
CA MET A 934 -9.95 6.37 -23.18
C MET A 934 -10.88 6.75 -22.03
N GLN A 935 -11.65 7.83 -22.20
CA GLN A 935 -12.61 8.32 -21.19
C GLN A 935 -14.01 8.46 -21.81
N VAL A 936 -15.02 7.86 -21.17
CA VAL A 936 -16.43 7.94 -21.62
C VAL A 936 -17.35 8.40 -20.50
N ILE A 937 -18.47 9.00 -20.86
CA ILE A 937 -19.51 9.45 -19.93
C ILE A 937 -20.21 8.23 -19.28
N PHE A 938 -20.76 8.44 -18.08
CA PHE A 938 -21.53 7.46 -17.31
C PHE A 938 -22.63 8.17 -16.51
N GLU A 939 -23.73 7.50 -16.14
CA GLU A 939 -24.92 8.14 -15.54
C GLU A 939 -24.64 9.12 -14.40
N ARG A 940 -23.59 8.89 -13.60
CA ARG A 940 -23.18 9.75 -12.48
C ARG A 940 -21.76 10.33 -12.61
N GLY A 941 -21.28 10.55 -13.84
CA GLY A 941 -19.95 11.12 -14.11
C GLY A 941 -19.29 10.54 -15.36
N TRP A 942 -18.12 9.94 -15.19
CA TRP A 942 -17.32 9.38 -16.28
C TRP A 942 -16.48 8.20 -15.80
N LYS A 943 -15.89 7.43 -16.73
CA LYS A 943 -15.01 6.28 -16.45
C LYS A 943 -13.89 6.19 -17.48
N HIS A 944 -12.74 5.65 -17.04
CA HIS A 944 -11.72 5.13 -17.95
C HIS A 944 -12.22 3.81 -18.58
N VAL A 945 -11.76 3.49 -19.79
CA VAL A 945 -12.11 2.30 -20.58
C VAL A 945 -10.86 1.48 -20.89
#